data_AF-A0A2V6TIG9-F1
#
_entry.id   AF-A0A2V6TIG9-F1
#
_cell.length_a   1.000
_cell.length_b   1.000
_cell.length_c   1.000
_cell.angle_alpha   90.00
_cell.angle_beta   90.00
_cell.angle_gamma   90.00
#
_symmetry.space_group_name_H-M   'P 1'
#
loop_
_entity.id
_entity.type
_entity.pdbx_description
1 polymer ?
#
loop_
_entity_poly.entity_id
_entity_poly.type
_entity_poly.pdbx_seq_one_letter_code
_entity_poly.pdbx_strand_id
1 'polypeptide(L)'
;AAERDPALEGYLWQGKQYEGLVVNVLEAFWANGTRLLGEDGTILPEPARAADALRFLRGLIETNVSPAWTTAADEELTRRAFGDGHAIFLRNWPYAMELFEAPGSAVRGKVAFTSLPGRARGAAGVGSTGGAHLAVSRRSRHPELAVALARHLTSQPAQRAIALGAALSPTRRDLYHDPELVRAHPGMPRLDGLMLMGQPRPVTPAYLLVSSTVQPEFSAALVGVKSPERAIADRGARLGRARQGGVHVASRPRPRRGGRGLDGRRASGGVAPEPPSRAGGGPGASPHEPAGPAGDRARRRAEPHAPRSLPRSRARARAPRNAAPRRAHADGPAAPGDARVPSRLVDGAARVLGGARRGEVAGAGDRRRARPARLFPRGHPMTRREAVNRRRGVLLLAPTVLALGTLTVYPGVWVLWLSLQHRIPIFGVSRFAGLDNYAFLAIDSRFASAAATTIIFTVTSVALEVVLGVAAALAIHAQRGGRRVALSLLLLAWAMPAVVTAKLFEWLYHPTAGLLNVALGGHALNWLGDPHLALPAVVLADVWRTMPFVAVLCYARLLAIPAELYEAAQVDGAGRLATLVLITLPMLARILLVAILFRTLDALRAFDLMFVLTGGGPAGTTETITVYAYRALFQTLQLGFGSALGVVVFVLVMAVAWAYLKILRTSAVTA
;
A
#
# COMPACT_ATOMS: atom_id res chain seq x y z
N ALA A 1 24.16 -28.48 -7.38
CA ALA A 1 24.25 -27.63 -6.17
C ALA A 1 23.27 -28.09 -5.12
N ALA A 2 21.97 -28.11 -5.43
CA ALA A 2 20.94 -28.77 -4.60
C ALA A 2 21.26 -30.25 -4.26
N GLU A 3 21.93 -30.98 -5.17
CA GLU A 3 22.44 -32.34 -4.90
C GLU A 3 23.51 -32.42 -3.79
N ARG A 4 24.21 -31.32 -3.51
CA ARG A 4 25.28 -31.23 -2.49
C ARG A 4 24.81 -30.52 -1.23
N ASP A 5 23.93 -29.54 -1.38
CA ASP A 5 23.28 -28.83 -0.28
C ASP A 5 21.80 -28.59 -0.66
N PRO A 6 20.86 -29.36 -0.09
CA PRO A 6 19.44 -29.22 -0.35
C PRO A 6 18.86 -27.84 -0.01
N ALA A 7 19.56 -27.05 0.83
CA ALA A 7 19.16 -25.70 1.21
C ALA A 7 19.66 -24.61 0.25
N LEU A 8 20.45 -24.99 -0.77
CA LEU A 8 21.07 -24.05 -1.71
C LEU A 8 20.29 -23.98 -3.04
N GLU A 9 19.72 -22.81 -3.29
CA GLU A 9 18.93 -22.49 -4.48
C GLU A 9 19.82 -22.03 -5.64
N GLY A 10 19.37 -22.26 -6.88
CA GLY A 10 20.17 -21.97 -8.07
C GLY A 10 20.22 -20.48 -8.40
N TYR A 11 19.08 -19.92 -8.80
CA TYR A 11 18.99 -18.55 -9.29
C TYR A 11 17.75 -17.82 -8.74
N LEU A 12 17.99 -16.74 -8.02
CA LEU A 12 16.97 -15.87 -7.46
C LEU A 12 16.80 -14.58 -8.25
N TRP A 13 15.54 -14.18 -8.42
CA TRP A 13 15.14 -12.99 -9.14
C TRP A 13 13.74 -12.55 -8.69
N GLN A 14 13.35 -11.33 -9.02
CA GLN A 14 12.06 -10.77 -8.59
C GLN A 14 10.93 -11.24 -9.52
N GLY A 15 10.12 -12.20 -9.06
CA GLY A 15 9.00 -12.78 -9.82
C GLY A 15 7.61 -12.29 -9.41
N LYS A 16 7.49 -11.54 -8.31
CA LYS A 16 6.21 -10.95 -7.85
C LYS A 16 5.60 -10.04 -8.91
N GLN A 17 4.27 -9.95 -8.98
CA GLN A 17 3.54 -9.07 -9.90
C GLN A 17 3.70 -7.58 -9.54
N TYR A 18 4.83 -6.98 -9.92
CA TYR A 18 5.11 -5.55 -9.83
C TYR A 18 6.12 -5.14 -10.91
N GLU A 19 6.62 -3.91 -10.84
CA GLU A 19 7.60 -3.38 -11.80
C GLU A 19 8.87 -4.25 -11.92
N GLY A 20 9.39 -4.81 -10.82
CA GLY A 20 10.59 -5.64 -10.84
C GLY A 20 10.46 -6.85 -11.75
N LEU A 21 9.28 -7.48 -11.81
CA LEU A 21 9.02 -8.57 -12.74
C LEU A 21 9.13 -8.11 -14.21
N VAL A 22 8.60 -6.93 -14.54
CA VAL A 22 8.69 -6.39 -15.91
C VAL A 22 10.15 -6.17 -16.29
N VAL A 23 10.96 -5.65 -15.37
CA VAL A 23 12.40 -5.45 -15.57
C VAL A 23 13.10 -6.77 -15.88
N ASN A 24 12.81 -7.82 -15.11
CA ASN A 24 13.45 -9.13 -15.28
C ASN A 24 13.01 -9.80 -16.60
N VAL A 25 11.75 -9.63 -17.00
CA VAL A 25 11.26 -10.11 -18.30
C VAL A 25 11.87 -9.33 -19.46
N LEU A 26 12.10 -8.01 -19.32
CA LEU A 26 12.79 -7.22 -20.34
C LEU A 26 14.22 -7.72 -20.58
N GLU A 27 14.93 -8.07 -19.53
CA GLU A 27 16.28 -8.66 -19.62
C GLU A 27 16.25 -9.99 -20.37
N ALA A 28 15.27 -10.85 -20.09
CA ALA A 28 15.05 -12.08 -20.84
C ALA A 28 14.66 -11.84 -22.30
N PHE A 29 13.89 -10.78 -22.59
CA PHE A 29 13.54 -10.38 -23.95
C PHE A 29 14.79 -9.98 -24.74
N TRP A 30 15.64 -9.13 -24.17
CA TRP A 30 16.87 -8.70 -24.83
C TRP A 30 17.83 -9.86 -25.02
N ALA A 31 17.97 -10.73 -24.03
CA ALA A 31 18.73 -11.96 -24.17
C ALA A 31 18.22 -12.79 -25.36
N ASN A 32 16.90 -12.88 -25.54
CA ASN A 32 16.30 -13.61 -26.66
C ASN A 32 16.24 -12.84 -28.00
N GLY A 33 16.79 -11.63 -28.05
CA GLY A 33 16.84 -10.80 -29.25
C GLY A 33 15.51 -10.14 -29.63
N THR A 34 14.61 -9.94 -28.67
CA THR A 34 13.34 -9.22 -28.82
C THR A 34 13.27 -8.03 -27.87
N ARG A 35 12.19 -7.25 -27.93
CA ARG A 35 11.96 -6.06 -27.12
C ARG A 35 10.48 -5.91 -26.77
N LEU A 36 10.21 -5.21 -25.67
CA LEU A 36 8.82 -4.89 -25.31
C LEU A 36 8.20 -3.87 -26.25
N LEU A 37 8.98 -2.91 -26.75
CA LEU A 37 8.52 -1.85 -27.64
C LEU A 37 9.47 -1.70 -28.84
N GLY A 38 8.90 -1.78 -30.04
CA GLY A 38 9.55 -1.50 -31.30
C GLY A 38 9.82 -0.01 -31.52
N GLU A 39 10.71 0.30 -32.46
CA GLU A 39 11.04 1.69 -32.84
C GLU A 39 9.85 2.46 -33.43
N ASP A 40 8.92 1.75 -34.05
CA ASP A 40 7.64 2.22 -34.59
C ASP A 40 6.54 2.33 -33.51
N GLY A 41 6.88 2.05 -32.24
CA GLY A 41 5.93 2.00 -31.14
C GLY A 41 5.05 0.74 -31.13
N THR A 42 5.36 -0.26 -31.97
CA THR A 42 4.69 -1.56 -31.93
C THR A 42 5.10 -2.30 -30.68
N ILE A 43 4.13 -2.82 -29.93
CA ILE A 43 4.41 -3.41 -28.63
C ILE A 43 4.53 -4.93 -28.80
N LEU A 44 5.65 -5.52 -28.39
CA LEU A 44 6.07 -6.90 -28.69
C LEU A 44 6.15 -7.17 -30.21
N PRO A 45 7.08 -6.51 -30.93
CA PRO A 45 7.24 -6.70 -32.38
C PRO A 45 7.53 -8.15 -32.79
N GLU A 46 8.12 -8.95 -31.89
CA GLU A 46 8.46 -10.36 -32.15
C GLU A 46 7.79 -11.25 -31.08
N PRO A 47 6.48 -11.53 -31.20
CA PRO A 47 5.71 -12.19 -30.15
C PRO A 47 6.17 -13.63 -29.88
N ALA A 48 6.62 -14.37 -30.89
CA ALA A 48 7.14 -15.73 -30.73
C ALA A 48 8.40 -15.75 -29.82
N ARG A 49 9.37 -14.87 -30.09
CA ARG A 49 10.57 -14.74 -29.25
C ARG A 49 10.25 -14.23 -27.85
N ALA A 50 9.24 -13.38 -27.70
CA ALA A 50 8.80 -12.94 -26.38
C ALA A 50 8.17 -14.08 -25.57
N ALA A 51 7.36 -14.94 -26.23
CA ALA A 51 6.82 -16.15 -25.62
C ALA A 51 7.93 -17.13 -25.23
N ASP A 52 8.96 -17.31 -26.08
CA ASP A 52 10.13 -18.16 -25.76
C ASP A 52 10.89 -17.67 -24.53
N ALA A 53 11.06 -16.35 -24.36
CA ALA A 53 11.72 -15.78 -23.19
C ALA A 53 10.91 -16.02 -21.90
N LEU A 54 9.58 -15.88 -21.95
CA LEU A 54 8.71 -16.23 -20.83
C LEU A 54 8.73 -17.73 -20.55
N ARG A 55 8.79 -18.57 -21.59
CA ARG A 55 8.91 -20.04 -21.44
C ARG A 55 10.22 -20.42 -20.77
N PHE A 56 11.32 -19.75 -21.10
CA PHE A 56 12.60 -19.93 -20.43
C PHE A 56 12.50 -19.61 -18.93
N LEU A 57 11.99 -18.42 -18.56
CA LEU A 57 11.84 -18.01 -17.16
C LEU A 57 10.91 -18.95 -16.37
N ARG A 58 9.81 -19.40 -17.00
CA ARG A 58 8.92 -20.42 -16.43
C ARG A 58 9.63 -21.76 -16.27
N GLY A 59 10.42 -22.17 -17.26
CA GLY A 59 11.22 -23.39 -17.22
C GLY A 59 12.23 -23.41 -16.07
N LEU A 60 12.80 -22.26 -15.69
CA LEU A 60 13.64 -22.16 -14.49
C LEU A 60 12.89 -22.52 -13.21
N ILE A 61 11.60 -22.18 -13.14
CA ILE A 61 10.72 -22.52 -12.01
C ILE A 61 10.34 -24.00 -12.06
N GLU A 62 9.92 -24.50 -13.23
CA GLU A 62 9.49 -25.90 -13.42
C GLU A 62 10.63 -26.90 -13.19
N THR A 63 11.87 -26.53 -13.51
CA THR A 63 13.08 -27.33 -13.27
C THR A 63 13.71 -27.11 -11.90
N ASN A 64 13.09 -26.27 -11.04
CA ASN A 64 13.57 -25.92 -9.71
C ASN A 64 14.98 -25.28 -9.67
N VAL A 65 15.44 -24.71 -10.78
CA VAL A 65 16.64 -23.85 -10.82
C VAL A 65 16.36 -22.56 -10.08
N SER A 66 15.17 -22.00 -10.30
CA SER A 66 14.57 -20.97 -9.45
C SER A 66 13.49 -21.64 -8.60
N PRO A 67 13.46 -21.41 -7.28
CA PRO A 67 12.47 -22.04 -6.41
C PRO A 67 11.06 -21.50 -6.73
N ALA A 68 10.02 -22.33 -6.52
CA ALA A 68 8.64 -21.97 -6.84
C ALA A 68 8.17 -20.65 -6.18
N TRP A 69 8.67 -20.34 -4.98
CA TRP A 69 8.33 -19.11 -4.26
C TRP A 69 8.87 -17.83 -4.91
N THR A 70 9.73 -17.93 -5.92
CA THR A 70 10.22 -16.80 -6.73
C THR A 70 9.07 -15.94 -7.27
N THR A 71 7.91 -16.55 -7.58
CA THR A 71 6.73 -15.84 -8.09
C THR A 71 6.03 -14.95 -7.04
N ALA A 72 6.33 -15.15 -5.75
CA ALA A 72 5.93 -14.26 -4.66
C ALA A 72 7.00 -13.23 -4.30
N ALA A 73 8.22 -13.39 -4.83
CA ALA A 73 9.39 -12.68 -4.36
C ALA A 73 9.56 -11.29 -4.97
N ASP A 74 9.73 -10.30 -4.10
CA ASP A 74 10.22 -8.99 -4.46
C ASP A 74 11.74 -8.88 -4.25
N GLU A 75 12.24 -7.67 -4.44
CA GLU A 75 13.67 -7.36 -4.34
C GLU A 75 14.24 -7.69 -2.96
N GLU A 76 13.50 -7.40 -1.89
CA GLU A 76 13.97 -7.58 -0.53
C GLU A 76 13.96 -9.06 -0.12
N LEU A 77 12.92 -9.80 -0.51
CA LEU A 77 12.82 -11.24 -0.22
C LEU A 77 13.99 -12.01 -0.84
N THR A 78 14.27 -11.78 -2.12
CA THR A 78 15.39 -12.44 -2.83
C THR A 78 16.75 -11.99 -2.32
N ARG A 79 16.91 -10.71 -1.97
CA ARG A 79 18.16 -10.18 -1.42
C ARG A 79 18.53 -10.81 -0.09
N ARG A 80 17.55 -10.98 0.82
CA ARG A 80 17.79 -11.62 2.14
C ARG A 80 18.19 -13.07 1.99
N ALA A 81 17.43 -13.86 1.22
CA ALA A 81 17.72 -15.27 0.99
C ALA A 81 19.15 -15.49 0.44
N PHE A 82 19.58 -14.67 -0.52
CA PHE A 82 20.96 -14.72 -1.01
C PHE A 82 21.98 -14.26 0.05
N GLY A 83 21.69 -13.19 0.79
CA GLY A 83 22.56 -12.67 1.86
C GLY A 83 22.78 -13.63 3.02
N ASP A 84 21.81 -14.52 3.26
CA ASP A 84 21.87 -15.61 4.24
C ASP A 84 22.65 -16.84 3.71
N GLY A 85 23.08 -16.81 2.44
CA GLY A 85 23.88 -17.87 1.81
C GLY A 85 23.05 -18.99 1.17
N HIS A 86 21.74 -18.80 0.97
CA HIS A 86 20.84 -19.81 0.43
C HIS A 86 20.73 -19.84 -1.09
N ALA A 87 21.54 -19.06 -1.83
CA ALA A 87 21.49 -19.09 -3.29
C ALA A 87 22.86 -18.86 -3.96
N ILE A 88 23.04 -19.43 -5.17
CA ILE A 88 24.28 -19.29 -5.96
C ILE A 88 24.28 -17.99 -6.78
N PHE A 89 23.15 -17.69 -7.41
CA PHE A 89 22.99 -16.50 -8.24
C PHE A 89 21.82 -15.66 -7.75
N LEU A 90 22.01 -14.35 -7.73
CA LEU A 90 20.97 -13.37 -7.47
C LEU A 90 21.01 -12.30 -8.55
N ARG A 91 19.87 -12.04 -9.19
CA ARG A 91 19.66 -10.83 -9.97
C ARG A 91 19.19 -9.72 -9.03
N ASN A 92 20.00 -8.68 -8.84
CA ASN A 92 19.66 -7.49 -8.03
C ASN A 92 20.47 -6.27 -8.49
N TRP A 93 20.17 -5.10 -7.93
CA TRP A 93 20.87 -3.85 -8.20
C TRP A 93 22.24 -3.78 -7.50
N PRO A 94 23.18 -2.95 -8.01
CA PRO A 94 24.53 -2.87 -7.47
C PRO A 94 24.62 -2.52 -5.97
N TYR A 95 23.65 -1.79 -5.41
CA TYR A 95 23.65 -1.44 -3.98
C TYR A 95 23.65 -2.69 -3.07
N ALA A 96 23.09 -3.81 -3.53
CA ALA A 96 23.00 -5.03 -2.74
C ALA A 96 24.39 -5.55 -2.35
N MET A 97 25.41 -5.26 -3.16
CA MET A 97 26.79 -5.65 -2.89
C MET A 97 27.33 -5.04 -1.60
N GLU A 98 27.02 -3.78 -1.30
CA GLU A 98 27.43 -3.18 -0.03
C GLU A 98 26.77 -3.86 1.17
N LEU A 99 25.52 -4.27 1.02
CA LEU A 99 24.82 -5.00 2.07
C LEU A 99 25.40 -6.41 2.28
N PHE A 100 25.95 -7.01 1.23
CA PHE A 100 26.63 -8.31 1.30
C PHE A 100 28.07 -8.20 1.83
N GLU A 101 28.73 -7.06 1.63
CA GLU A 101 30.06 -6.79 2.17
C GLU A 101 30.03 -6.19 3.60
N ALA A 102 28.82 -5.84 4.09
CA ALA A 102 28.62 -5.30 5.43
C ALA A 102 29.05 -6.28 6.54
N PRO A 103 29.55 -5.77 7.69
CA PRO A 103 29.84 -6.61 8.84
C PRO A 103 28.62 -7.43 9.27
N GLY A 104 28.80 -8.75 9.41
CA GLY A 104 27.74 -9.68 9.82
C GLY A 104 27.01 -10.38 8.66
N SER A 105 27.28 -10.04 7.40
CA SER A 105 26.74 -10.80 6.26
C SER A 105 27.42 -12.17 6.12
N ALA A 106 26.63 -13.23 5.89
CA ALA A 106 27.13 -14.60 5.73
C ALA A 106 27.94 -14.81 4.44
N VAL A 107 27.71 -13.94 3.45
CA VAL A 107 28.31 -13.99 2.11
C VAL A 107 29.43 -12.96 1.88
N ARG A 108 29.82 -12.23 2.92
CA ARG A 108 30.90 -11.24 2.88
C ARG A 108 32.20 -11.83 2.31
N GLY A 109 32.80 -11.15 1.33
CA GLY A 109 34.03 -11.58 0.67
C GLY A 109 33.87 -12.81 -0.24
N LYS A 110 32.65 -13.29 -0.47
CA LYS A 110 32.34 -14.48 -1.30
C LYS A 110 31.54 -14.14 -2.55
N VAL A 111 31.19 -12.87 -2.75
CA VAL A 111 30.27 -12.42 -3.79
C VAL A 111 30.99 -11.58 -4.85
N ALA A 112 30.52 -11.67 -6.10
CA ALA A 112 31.04 -10.91 -7.22
C ALA A 112 29.94 -10.64 -8.26
N PHE A 113 30.20 -9.71 -9.19
CA PHE A 113 29.29 -9.42 -10.30
C PHE A 113 29.64 -10.23 -11.55
N THR A 114 28.63 -10.54 -12.35
CA THR A 114 28.80 -11.08 -13.70
C THR A 114 27.68 -10.58 -14.61
N SER A 115 27.85 -10.71 -15.93
CA SER A 115 26.77 -10.43 -16.89
C SER A 115 25.64 -11.44 -16.72
N LEU A 116 24.40 -11.00 -16.98
CA LEU A 116 23.27 -11.92 -17.08
C LEU A 116 23.53 -12.98 -18.16
N PRO A 117 22.89 -14.17 -18.07
CA PRO A 117 23.00 -15.17 -19.13
C PRO A 117 22.38 -14.65 -20.43
N GLY A 118 23.09 -14.79 -21.56
CA GLY A 118 22.57 -14.55 -22.90
C GLY A 118 21.89 -15.79 -23.49
N ARG A 119 21.26 -15.66 -24.66
CA ARG A 119 20.49 -16.74 -25.31
C ARG A 119 21.33 -17.95 -25.74
N ALA A 120 22.59 -17.74 -26.10
CA ALA A 120 23.49 -18.81 -26.52
C ALA A 120 24.55 -19.05 -25.45
N ARG A 121 25.06 -20.28 -25.38
CA ARG A 121 26.16 -20.64 -24.47
C ARG A 121 27.36 -19.72 -24.74
N GLY A 122 27.81 -19.00 -23.71
CA GLY A 122 28.91 -18.03 -23.80
C GLY A 122 28.50 -16.62 -24.25
N ALA A 123 27.25 -16.38 -24.67
CA ALA A 123 26.77 -15.03 -24.94
C ALA A 123 26.48 -14.29 -23.63
N ALA A 124 26.99 -13.07 -23.50
CA ALA A 124 26.65 -12.18 -22.40
C ALA A 124 25.26 -11.57 -22.61
N GLY A 125 24.39 -11.72 -21.62
CA GLY A 125 23.11 -11.03 -21.52
C GLY A 125 23.28 -9.60 -21.03
N VAL A 126 22.20 -8.83 -21.17
CA VAL A 126 22.20 -7.39 -20.88
C VAL A 126 21.28 -7.10 -19.70
N GLY A 127 21.80 -6.38 -18.71
CA GLY A 127 21.02 -5.89 -17.57
C GLY A 127 20.26 -4.61 -17.89
N SER A 128 19.16 -4.39 -17.17
CA SER A 128 18.42 -3.14 -17.23
C SER A 128 19.14 -2.03 -16.47
N THR A 129 19.26 -0.86 -17.08
CA THR A 129 19.72 0.35 -16.39
C THR A 129 18.54 1.09 -15.75
N GLY A 130 18.72 1.46 -14.48
CA GLY A 130 17.88 2.38 -13.75
C GLY A 130 18.52 3.76 -13.66
N GLY A 131 17.77 4.78 -13.25
CA GLY A 131 18.33 6.11 -13.05
C GLY A 131 17.36 7.07 -12.37
N ALA A 132 17.93 8.03 -11.64
CA ALA A 132 17.20 9.18 -11.14
C ALA A 132 17.22 10.28 -12.22
N HIS A 133 16.07 10.54 -12.83
CA HIS A 133 15.95 11.63 -13.80
C HIS A 133 15.72 12.95 -13.06
N LEU A 134 16.64 13.90 -13.23
CA LEU A 134 16.44 15.27 -12.77
C LEU A 134 15.67 16.05 -13.84
N ALA A 135 14.57 16.67 -13.44
CA ALA A 135 13.76 17.50 -14.32
C ALA A 135 13.49 18.86 -13.66
N VAL A 136 13.59 19.93 -14.44
CA VAL A 136 13.19 21.28 -14.01
C VAL A 136 11.82 21.59 -14.57
N SER A 137 10.86 21.86 -13.69
CA SER A 137 9.52 22.26 -14.09
C SER A 137 9.56 23.58 -14.85
N ARG A 138 8.85 23.67 -15.98
CA ARG A 138 8.60 24.95 -16.69
C ARG A 138 7.96 26.02 -15.81
N ARG A 139 7.30 25.61 -14.72
CA ARG A 139 6.64 26.49 -13.73
C ARG A 139 7.51 26.76 -12.50
N SER A 140 8.79 26.43 -12.51
CA SER A 140 9.69 26.74 -11.40
C SER A 140 9.75 28.24 -11.16
N ARG A 141 9.61 28.68 -9.90
CA ARG A 141 9.76 30.10 -9.52
C ARG A 141 11.20 30.59 -9.68
N HIS A 142 12.16 29.67 -9.54
CA HIS A 142 13.59 29.94 -9.68
C HIS A 142 14.19 28.91 -10.65
N PRO A 143 13.94 29.06 -11.97
CA PRO A 143 14.38 28.08 -12.96
C PRO A 143 15.90 27.96 -13.02
N GLU A 144 16.62 29.09 -12.88
CA GLU A 144 18.08 29.10 -12.88
C GLU A 144 18.67 28.37 -11.68
N LEU A 145 18.14 28.59 -10.46
CA LEU A 145 18.57 27.86 -9.27
C LEU A 145 18.26 26.36 -9.36
N ALA A 146 17.11 25.98 -9.93
CA ALA A 146 16.77 24.59 -10.15
C ALA A 146 17.72 23.91 -11.15
N VAL A 147 18.11 24.60 -12.22
CA VAL A 147 19.13 24.14 -13.17
C VAL A 147 20.49 24.07 -12.49
N ALA A 148 20.87 25.06 -11.69
CA ALA A 148 22.13 25.07 -10.95
C ALA A 148 22.21 23.89 -9.96
N LEU A 149 21.12 23.60 -9.25
CA LEU A 149 21.02 22.43 -8.38
C LEU A 149 21.14 21.13 -9.17
N ALA A 150 20.46 21.00 -10.31
CA ALA A 150 20.56 19.81 -11.15
C ALA A 150 22.00 19.60 -11.67
N ARG A 151 22.68 20.68 -12.06
CA ARG A 151 24.11 20.66 -12.43
C ARG A 151 25.00 20.28 -11.25
N HIS A 152 24.71 20.79 -10.05
CA HIS A 152 25.45 20.43 -8.83
C HIS A 152 25.29 18.94 -8.51
N LEU A 153 24.06 18.42 -8.48
CA LEU A 153 23.79 17.00 -8.19
C LEU A 153 24.42 16.04 -9.22
N THR A 154 24.62 16.50 -10.46
CA THR A 154 25.28 15.74 -11.53
C THR A 154 26.78 16.04 -11.66
N SER A 155 27.33 16.92 -10.82
CA SER A 155 28.76 17.22 -10.79
C SER A 155 29.56 16.04 -10.25
N GLN A 156 30.85 16.00 -10.58
CA GLN A 156 31.75 14.94 -10.10
C GLN A 156 31.84 14.90 -8.57
N PRO A 157 31.99 16.02 -7.83
CA PRO A 157 32.02 15.97 -6.36
C PRO A 157 30.72 15.43 -5.75
N ALA A 158 29.56 15.85 -6.25
CA ALA A 158 28.28 15.39 -5.73
C ALA A 158 28.05 13.90 -6.01
N GLN A 159 28.34 13.44 -7.23
CA GLN A 159 28.21 12.01 -7.57
C GLN A 159 29.20 11.14 -6.81
N ARG A 160 30.43 11.63 -6.55
CA ARG A 160 31.41 10.95 -5.70
C ARG A 160 30.89 10.80 -4.27
N ALA A 161 30.34 11.87 -3.70
CA ALA A 161 29.74 11.86 -2.36
C ALA A 161 28.53 10.91 -2.27
N ILE A 162 27.67 10.91 -3.30
CA ILE A 162 26.52 9.99 -3.39
C ILE A 162 26.99 8.54 -3.50
N ALA A 163 28.01 8.26 -4.33
CA ALA A 163 28.54 6.92 -4.50
C ALA A 163 29.16 6.39 -3.19
N LEU A 164 29.89 7.22 -2.44
CA LEU A 164 30.46 6.86 -1.14
C LEU A 164 29.41 6.65 -0.04
N GLY A 165 28.30 7.38 -0.08
CA GLY A 165 27.31 7.39 1.02
C GLY A 165 26.09 6.49 0.79
N ALA A 166 25.63 6.35 -0.45
CA ALA A 166 24.36 5.72 -0.80
C ALA A 166 24.50 4.52 -1.75
N ALA A 167 25.72 4.07 -2.05
CA ALA A 167 25.97 2.91 -2.91
C ALA A 167 25.45 3.02 -4.35
N LEU A 168 25.11 4.23 -4.81
CA LEU A 168 24.53 4.40 -6.13
C LEU A 168 25.65 4.50 -7.17
N SER A 169 25.53 3.69 -8.22
CA SER A 169 26.44 3.74 -9.36
C SER A 169 26.50 5.16 -9.95
N PRO A 170 27.69 5.78 -10.07
CA PRO A 170 27.80 7.11 -10.64
C PRO A 170 27.47 7.08 -12.13
N THR A 171 26.91 8.16 -12.65
CA THR A 171 26.70 8.35 -14.10
C THR A 171 27.95 8.86 -14.82
N ARG A 172 28.97 9.28 -14.06
CA ARG A 172 30.25 9.76 -14.53
C ARG A 172 31.27 8.63 -14.59
N ARG A 173 31.80 8.37 -15.79
CA ARG A 173 32.67 7.22 -16.06
C ARG A 173 34.01 7.28 -15.32
N ASP A 174 34.56 8.46 -15.16
CA ASP A 174 35.80 8.72 -14.43
C ASP A 174 35.73 8.26 -12.96
N LEU A 175 34.54 8.30 -12.35
CA LEU A 175 34.34 7.89 -10.96
C LEU A 175 34.44 6.38 -10.73
N TYR A 176 34.24 5.54 -11.76
CA TYR A 176 34.41 4.08 -11.63
C TYR A 176 35.87 3.66 -11.42
N HIS A 177 36.81 4.54 -11.74
CA HIS A 177 38.25 4.31 -11.60
C HIS A 177 38.89 5.27 -10.59
N ASP A 178 38.08 6.04 -9.84
CA ASP A 178 38.56 6.94 -8.79
C ASP A 178 39.19 6.13 -7.63
N PRO A 179 40.43 6.41 -7.22
CA PRO A 179 41.14 5.59 -6.22
C PRO A 179 40.44 5.48 -4.86
N GLU A 180 39.67 6.49 -4.44
CA GLU A 180 38.95 6.47 -3.17
C GLU A 180 37.70 5.61 -3.28
N LEU A 181 36.95 5.77 -4.37
CA LEU A 181 35.76 4.96 -4.64
C LEU A 181 36.12 3.48 -4.87
N VAL A 182 37.21 3.19 -5.58
CA VAL A 182 37.68 1.81 -5.78
C VAL A 182 38.14 1.20 -4.46
N ARG A 183 38.73 1.98 -3.55
CA ARG A 183 39.10 1.48 -2.22
C ARG A 183 37.87 1.17 -1.36
N ALA A 184 36.84 2.01 -1.44
CA ALA A 184 35.57 1.77 -0.74
C ALA A 184 34.77 0.63 -1.37
N HIS A 185 34.82 0.50 -2.71
CA HIS A 185 34.04 -0.45 -3.51
C HIS A 185 34.93 -1.11 -4.58
N PRO A 186 35.69 -2.17 -4.24
CA PRO A 186 36.64 -2.81 -5.15
C PRO A 186 36.04 -3.33 -6.47
N GLY A 187 34.72 -3.57 -6.50
CA GLY A 187 34.00 -4.01 -7.70
C GLY A 187 33.71 -2.91 -8.73
N MET A 188 33.95 -1.63 -8.44
CA MET A 188 33.59 -0.52 -9.34
C MET A 188 34.18 -0.63 -10.75
N PRO A 189 35.48 -0.91 -10.96
CA PRO A 189 36.05 -0.96 -12.31
C PRO A 189 35.40 -2.04 -13.19
N ARG A 190 35.00 -3.16 -12.58
CA ARG A 190 34.26 -4.24 -13.27
C ARG A 190 32.83 -3.82 -13.63
N LEU A 191 32.21 -2.99 -12.79
CA LEU A 191 30.86 -2.49 -13.00
C LEU A 191 30.78 -1.48 -14.17
N ASP A 192 31.86 -0.73 -14.47
CA ASP A 192 31.92 0.18 -15.63
C ASP A 192 31.51 -0.53 -16.94
N GLY A 193 32.15 -1.67 -17.23
CA GLY A 193 31.85 -2.46 -18.42
C GLY A 193 30.40 -2.98 -18.46
N LEU A 194 29.87 -3.41 -17.32
CA LEU A 194 28.48 -3.89 -17.22
C LEU A 194 27.47 -2.75 -17.43
N MET A 195 27.75 -1.56 -16.91
CA MET A 195 26.90 -0.38 -17.04
C MET A 195 26.85 0.14 -18.48
N LEU A 196 27.97 0.08 -19.20
CA LEU A 196 28.04 0.45 -20.63
C LEU A 196 27.26 -0.50 -21.54
N MET A 197 27.19 -1.79 -21.18
CA MET A 197 26.39 -2.77 -21.91
C MET A 197 24.89 -2.68 -21.59
N GLY A 198 24.55 -2.15 -20.42
CA GLY A 198 23.18 -2.11 -19.91
C GLY A 198 22.21 -1.34 -20.80
N GLN A 199 20.97 -1.83 -20.88
CA GLN A 199 19.92 -1.21 -21.69
C GLN A 199 18.89 -0.47 -20.83
N PRO A 200 18.47 0.74 -21.22
CA PRO A 200 17.39 1.43 -20.52
C PRO A 200 16.06 0.72 -20.81
N ARG A 201 15.16 0.79 -19.82
CA ARG A 201 13.75 0.46 -20.04
C ARG A 201 13.19 1.27 -21.22
N PRO A 202 12.15 0.78 -21.94
CA PRO A 202 11.55 1.51 -23.05
C PRO A 202 11.27 2.98 -22.74
N VAL A 203 11.95 3.87 -23.46
CA VAL A 203 11.86 5.33 -23.26
C VAL A 203 10.60 5.84 -23.94
N THR A 204 9.49 5.84 -23.19
CA THR A 204 8.18 6.31 -23.67
C THR A 204 7.40 7.00 -22.55
N PRO A 205 6.66 8.08 -22.83
CA PRO A 205 5.80 8.71 -21.84
C PRO A 205 4.67 7.78 -21.35
N ALA A 206 4.39 6.69 -22.08
CA ALA A 206 3.38 5.70 -21.70
C ALA A 206 3.94 4.50 -20.94
N TYR A 207 5.18 4.56 -20.44
CA TYR A 207 5.85 3.39 -19.89
C TYR A 207 5.09 2.77 -18.71
N LEU A 208 4.59 3.58 -17.77
CA LEU A 208 3.82 3.10 -16.62
C LEU A 208 2.54 2.37 -17.03
N LEU A 209 1.87 2.86 -18.08
CA LEU A 209 0.69 2.21 -18.64
C LEU A 209 1.03 0.88 -19.30
N VAL A 210 2.11 0.84 -20.07
CA VAL A 210 2.59 -0.40 -20.70
C VAL A 210 2.97 -1.42 -19.62
N SER A 211 3.81 -1.02 -18.66
CA SER A 211 4.27 -1.88 -17.56
C SER A 211 3.09 -2.47 -16.77
N SER A 212 2.20 -1.63 -16.24
CA SER A 212 1.04 -2.11 -15.45
C SER A 212 0.07 -2.99 -16.24
N THR A 213 0.05 -2.87 -17.57
CA THR A 213 -0.78 -3.73 -18.43
C THR A 213 -0.13 -5.09 -18.66
N VAL A 214 1.20 -5.16 -18.76
CA VAL A 214 1.90 -6.43 -19.01
C VAL A 214 2.14 -7.24 -17.74
N GLN A 215 2.21 -6.59 -16.57
CA GLN A 215 2.50 -7.25 -15.29
C GLN A 215 1.61 -8.47 -15.00
N PRO A 216 0.26 -8.40 -15.09
CA PRO A 216 -0.58 -9.56 -14.81
C PRO A 216 -0.41 -10.67 -15.86
N GLU A 217 -0.14 -10.32 -17.12
CA GLU A 217 0.05 -11.29 -18.20
C GLU A 217 1.37 -12.06 -18.03
N PHE A 218 2.46 -11.36 -17.70
CA PHE A 218 3.74 -12.00 -17.40
C PHE A 218 3.64 -12.87 -16.15
N SER A 219 2.99 -12.37 -15.09
CA SER A 219 2.73 -13.16 -13.89
C SER A 219 1.92 -14.42 -14.22
N ALA A 220 0.85 -14.31 -15.02
CA ALA A 220 0.02 -15.43 -15.44
C ALA A 220 0.78 -16.50 -16.23
N ALA A 221 1.72 -16.10 -17.08
CA ALA A 221 2.59 -17.06 -17.77
C ALA A 221 3.50 -17.81 -16.79
N LEU A 222 4.12 -17.09 -15.86
CA LEU A 222 5.07 -17.67 -14.90
C LEU A 222 4.43 -18.60 -13.87
N VAL A 223 3.22 -18.27 -13.39
CA VAL A 223 2.49 -19.11 -12.42
C VAL A 223 1.62 -20.18 -13.09
N GLY A 224 1.69 -20.31 -14.42
CA GLY A 224 1.00 -21.38 -15.15
C GLY A 224 -0.49 -21.17 -15.45
N VAL A 225 -1.07 -20.01 -15.10
CA VAL A 225 -2.47 -19.67 -15.41
C VAL A 225 -2.71 -19.49 -16.91
N LYS A 226 -1.70 -19.01 -17.64
CA LYS A 226 -1.72 -18.87 -19.10
C LYS A 226 -0.48 -19.53 -19.73
N SER A 227 -0.62 -19.97 -20.98
CA SER A 227 0.57 -20.27 -21.77
C SER A 227 1.32 -18.97 -22.11
N PRO A 228 2.66 -19.01 -22.28
CA PRO A 228 3.43 -17.84 -22.69
C PRO A 228 2.88 -17.15 -23.95
N GLU A 229 2.42 -17.91 -24.94
CA GLU A 229 1.88 -17.41 -26.21
C GLU A 229 0.58 -16.64 -25.97
N ARG A 230 -0.31 -17.21 -25.13
CA ARG A 230 -1.59 -16.57 -24.79
C ARG A 230 -1.40 -15.30 -23.97
N ALA A 231 -0.47 -15.31 -23.02
CA ALA A 231 -0.12 -14.11 -22.23
C ALA A 231 0.41 -12.98 -23.12
N ILE A 232 1.19 -13.32 -24.14
CA ILE A 232 1.71 -12.36 -25.13
C ILE A 232 0.58 -11.85 -26.05
N ALA A 233 -0.36 -12.71 -26.46
CA ALA A 233 -1.46 -12.39 -27.36
C ALA A 233 -2.59 -11.56 -26.73
N ASP A 234 -3.13 -11.97 -25.56
CA ASP A 234 -4.27 -11.31 -24.88
C ASP A 234 -4.01 -9.82 -24.58
N ARG A 235 -2.73 -9.48 -24.42
CA ARG A 235 -2.23 -8.14 -24.14
C ARG A 235 -2.42 -7.16 -25.32
N GLY A 236 -2.35 -7.65 -26.56
CA GLY A 236 -2.48 -6.83 -27.77
C GLY A 236 -3.83 -6.12 -27.87
N ALA A 237 -4.90 -6.79 -27.43
CA ALA A 237 -6.25 -6.23 -27.40
C ALA A 237 -6.42 -5.09 -26.37
N ARG A 238 -5.72 -5.15 -25.24
CA ARG A 238 -5.80 -4.15 -24.16
C ARG A 238 -4.99 -2.89 -24.49
N LEU A 239 -3.80 -3.03 -25.07
CA LEU A 239 -2.94 -1.90 -25.44
C LEU A 239 -3.33 -1.22 -26.76
N GLY A 240 -3.91 -1.97 -27.71
CA GLY A 240 -4.38 -1.43 -28.99
C GLY A 240 -5.41 -0.30 -28.85
N ARG A 241 -6.17 -0.26 -27.75
CA ARG A 241 -7.16 0.81 -27.46
C ARG A 241 -6.65 1.94 -26.57
N ALA A 242 -5.53 1.76 -25.86
CA ALA A 242 -4.80 2.89 -25.28
C ALA A 242 -4.32 3.86 -26.40
N ARG A 243 -3.94 3.31 -27.56
CA ARG A 243 -3.67 4.08 -28.79
C ARG A 243 -4.89 4.85 -29.31
N GLN A 244 -6.11 4.33 -29.18
CA GLN A 244 -7.36 5.00 -29.61
C GLN A 244 -7.82 6.11 -28.65
N GLY A 245 -7.43 6.04 -27.36
CA GLY A 245 -7.69 7.07 -26.35
C GLY A 245 -6.83 8.33 -26.47
N GLY A 246 -6.07 8.50 -27.56
CA GLY A 246 -5.18 9.66 -27.78
C GLY A 246 -3.77 9.48 -27.23
N VAL A 247 -3.41 8.30 -26.69
CA VAL A 247 -2.04 7.98 -26.28
C VAL A 247 -1.29 7.46 -27.50
N HIS A 248 -0.84 8.36 -28.36
CA HIS A 248 0.15 7.99 -29.36
C HIS A 248 1.47 7.71 -28.65
N VAL A 249 1.87 6.43 -28.65
CA VAL A 249 3.27 6.04 -28.42
C VAL A 249 4.05 6.56 -29.63
N ALA A 250 4.35 7.85 -29.61
CA ALA A 250 5.09 8.50 -30.68
C ALA A 250 6.50 7.92 -30.70
N SER A 251 6.93 7.47 -31.88
CA SER A 251 8.34 7.41 -32.22
C SER A 251 8.92 8.82 -32.06
N ARG A 252 10.19 8.90 -31.61
CA ARG A 252 10.92 10.15 -31.28
C ARG A 252 10.43 11.35 -32.13
N PRO A 253 10.17 12.53 -31.52
CA PRO A 253 9.85 13.70 -32.32
C PRO A 253 10.98 13.93 -33.32
N ARG A 254 10.66 13.90 -34.61
CA ARG A 254 11.61 14.33 -35.66
C ARG A 254 12.13 15.71 -35.26
N PRO A 255 13.45 15.97 -35.33
CA PRO A 255 13.95 17.31 -35.08
C PRO A 255 13.19 18.25 -35.98
N ARG A 256 12.47 19.21 -35.39
CA ARG A 256 11.78 20.26 -36.14
C ARG A 256 12.86 20.91 -37.00
N ARG A 257 12.75 20.77 -38.33
CA ARG A 257 13.38 21.70 -39.27
C ARG A 257 12.73 23.06 -39.04
N GLY A 258 13.26 23.80 -38.08
CA GLY A 258 12.91 25.18 -37.82
C GLY A 258 13.91 26.06 -38.53
N GLY A 259 13.51 26.60 -39.68
CA GLY A 259 14.14 27.80 -40.21
C GLY A 259 13.82 29.02 -39.35
N ARG A 260 14.68 30.03 -39.54
CA ARG A 260 14.60 31.45 -39.16
C ARG A 260 14.90 31.79 -37.69
N GLY A 261 16.18 32.14 -37.50
CA GLY A 261 16.57 33.48 -37.07
C GLY A 261 16.39 33.78 -35.59
N LEU A 262 17.44 33.50 -34.81
CA LEU A 262 17.82 34.39 -33.72
C LEU A 262 19.25 34.83 -33.99
N ASP A 263 19.37 36.14 -34.12
CA ASP A 263 20.53 36.87 -34.58
C ASP A 263 21.81 36.51 -33.84
N GLY A 264 22.88 36.43 -34.63
CA GLY A 264 24.23 36.36 -34.11
C GLY A 264 24.59 37.65 -33.39
N ARG A 265 25.20 37.49 -32.21
CA ARG A 265 26.34 38.33 -31.78
C ARG A 265 27.09 37.66 -30.63
N ARG A 266 28.34 37.31 -30.95
CA ARG A 266 29.54 37.20 -30.10
C ARG A 266 29.57 36.11 -29.01
N ALA A 267 30.25 35.02 -29.35
CA ALA A 267 31.23 34.38 -28.45
C ALA A 267 32.35 33.78 -29.31
N SER A 268 33.39 34.58 -29.54
CA SER A 268 34.69 34.13 -30.04
C SER A 268 35.43 33.39 -28.93
N GLY A 269 35.93 32.18 -29.22
CA GLY A 269 36.80 31.43 -28.31
C GLY A 269 36.72 29.93 -28.50
N GLY A 270 37.00 29.44 -29.71
CA GLY A 270 37.22 28.01 -29.95
C GLY A 270 38.67 27.64 -29.66
N VAL A 271 38.89 26.68 -28.76
CA VAL A 271 40.13 25.90 -28.70
C VAL A 271 39.73 24.46 -29.03
N ALA A 272 40.22 23.98 -30.16
CA ALA A 272 40.14 22.58 -30.56
C ALA A 272 41.19 21.76 -29.80
N PRO A 273 40.94 20.47 -29.50
CA PRO A 273 41.92 19.62 -28.82
C PRO A 273 42.97 19.09 -29.82
N GLU A 274 44.26 19.26 -29.49
CA GLU A 274 45.39 18.64 -30.20
C GLU A 274 45.50 17.13 -29.93
N PRO A 275 46.01 16.32 -30.89
CA PRO A 275 46.29 14.90 -30.71
C PRO A 275 47.69 14.66 -30.08
N PRO A 276 47.93 13.52 -29.40
CA PRO A 276 49.19 13.26 -28.71
C PRO A 276 50.29 12.77 -29.66
N SER A 277 51.48 13.36 -29.55
CA SER A 277 52.71 12.94 -30.24
C SER A 277 53.45 11.83 -29.49
N ARG A 278 54.06 10.93 -30.27
CA ARG A 278 54.89 9.77 -29.86
C ARG A 278 56.37 10.13 -29.61
N ALA A 279 57.02 9.20 -28.88
CA ALA A 279 58.46 8.92 -28.74
C ALA A 279 59.24 9.84 -27.79
N GLY A 280 60.17 9.38 -26.94
CA GLY A 280 60.78 8.08 -26.68
C GLY A 280 62.15 8.31 -26.01
N GLY A 281 62.60 7.39 -25.14
CA GLY A 281 64.01 7.28 -24.69
C GLY A 281 64.30 7.66 -23.23
N GLY A 282 64.57 6.65 -22.39
CA GLY A 282 65.15 6.78 -21.04
C GLY A 282 66.68 6.96 -21.07
N PRO A 283 67.48 6.49 -20.08
CA PRO A 283 67.14 5.73 -18.87
C PRO A 283 67.83 6.24 -17.57
N GLY A 284 67.51 5.66 -16.41
CA GLY A 284 68.45 5.70 -15.27
C GLY A 284 67.87 5.56 -13.85
N ALA A 285 67.94 4.32 -13.34
CA ALA A 285 68.20 3.95 -11.94
C ALA A 285 67.15 4.20 -10.83
N SER A 286 66.54 3.09 -10.38
CA SER A 286 66.21 2.85 -8.95
C SER A 286 67.43 2.23 -8.25
N PRO A 287 67.56 2.29 -6.91
CA PRO A 287 66.99 1.21 -6.10
C PRO A 287 66.51 1.59 -4.67
N HIS A 288 65.56 0.79 -4.17
CA HIS A 288 65.41 0.28 -2.78
C HIS A 288 65.31 1.22 -1.54
N GLU A 289 64.18 1.06 -0.81
CA GLU A 289 64.04 1.13 0.67
C GLU A 289 65.04 0.18 1.40
N PRO A 290 65.34 0.24 2.74
CA PRO A 290 64.40 0.52 3.86
C PRO A 290 64.97 1.13 5.19
N ALA A 291 64.06 1.30 6.17
CA ALA A 291 64.25 1.24 7.65
C ALA A 291 64.90 2.41 8.44
N GLY A 292 64.27 2.77 9.58
CA GLY A 292 64.70 3.78 10.60
C GLY A 292 65.80 3.28 11.57
N PRO A 293 65.89 3.68 12.86
CA PRO A 293 65.13 4.68 13.65
C PRO A 293 66.00 5.62 14.55
N ALA A 294 65.33 6.41 15.41
CA ALA A 294 65.71 6.87 16.77
C ALA A 294 66.23 8.31 17.03
N GLY A 295 65.66 8.91 18.10
CA GLY A 295 66.31 9.88 19.00
C GLY A 295 65.81 11.33 18.92
N ASP A 296 64.61 11.68 19.42
CA ASP A 296 64.29 12.01 20.82
C ASP A 296 64.83 13.39 21.31
N ARG A 297 63.92 14.38 21.49
CA ARG A 297 63.56 14.91 22.83
C ARG A 297 62.54 16.06 22.80
N ALA A 298 61.47 15.83 23.56
CA ALA A 298 60.77 16.76 24.48
C ALA A 298 60.03 17.98 23.89
N ARG A 299 58.79 18.35 24.25
CA ARG A 299 57.94 18.11 25.44
C ARG A 299 56.62 18.88 25.13
N ARG A 300 55.37 18.39 25.23
CA ARG A 300 54.55 18.12 26.44
C ARG A 300 53.19 17.53 26.02
N ARG A 301 52.69 16.58 26.84
CA ARG A 301 51.36 15.93 26.87
C ARG A 301 50.21 16.93 27.14
N ALA A 302 48.90 16.68 26.99
CA ALA A 302 48.08 15.45 27.06
C ALA A 302 46.68 15.66 26.42
N GLU A 303 46.06 14.56 25.95
CA GLU A 303 44.61 14.38 25.63
C GLU A 303 43.77 14.00 26.90
N PRO A 304 42.48 13.56 26.87
CA PRO A 304 41.31 13.72 25.96
C PRO A 304 39.95 14.02 26.69
N HIS A 305 38.85 14.18 25.92
CA HIS A 305 37.43 13.81 26.17
C HIS A 305 36.33 14.89 25.93
N ALA A 306 35.47 14.60 24.95
CA ALA A 306 33.98 14.61 24.92
C ALA A 306 33.13 15.83 25.39
N PRO A 307 31.86 15.97 24.91
CA PRO A 307 31.32 17.23 24.40
C PRO A 307 30.41 17.99 25.39
N ARG A 308 30.34 19.33 25.24
CA ARG A 308 29.44 20.20 26.02
C ARG A 308 28.45 20.98 25.15
N SER A 309 27.20 20.84 25.59
CA SER A 309 25.99 21.63 25.40
C SER A 309 26.12 23.12 25.01
N LEU A 310 25.26 23.53 24.07
CA LEU A 310 24.98 24.92 23.70
C LEU A 310 24.23 25.68 24.83
N PRO A 311 24.47 27.00 25.00
CA PRO A 311 23.96 27.76 26.14
C PRO A 311 22.63 28.47 25.86
N ARG A 312 21.82 28.58 26.93
CA ARG A 312 20.69 29.50 27.05
C ARG A 312 21.19 30.90 27.41
N SER A 313 20.65 31.94 26.77
CA SER A 313 20.74 33.33 27.22
C SER A 313 19.43 33.80 27.88
N ARG A 314 19.59 34.53 28.99
CA ARG A 314 18.56 35.18 29.82
C ARG A 314 18.55 36.69 29.58
N ALA A 315 17.38 37.32 29.67
CA ALA A 315 17.09 38.66 30.24
C ALA A 315 15.57 38.94 30.05
N ARG A 316 14.76 39.56 30.91
CA ARG A 316 14.81 40.23 32.23
C ARG A 316 13.32 40.31 32.70
N ALA A 317 12.98 39.84 33.91
CA ALA A 317 12.69 40.61 35.13
C ALA A 317 11.48 41.60 35.09
N ARG A 318 10.37 41.27 35.79
CA ARG A 318 9.99 41.83 37.12
C ARG A 318 8.65 41.24 37.62
N ALA A 319 8.66 40.86 38.91
CA ALA A 319 7.55 40.41 39.75
C ALA A 319 6.75 41.64 40.31
N PRO A 320 5.74 41.56 41.23
CA PRO A 320 5.63 40.64 42.40
C PRO A 320 4.15 40.22 42.71
N ARG A 321 3.72 39.53 43.78
CA ARG A 321 4.25 39.14 45.11
C ARG A 321 3.29 38.09 45.73
N ASN A 322 3.87 37.07 46.38
CA ASN A 322 3.60 36.44 47.70
C ASN A 322 2.14 36.31 48.23
N ALA A 323 1.71 35.29 48.97
CA ALA A 323 2.42 34.41 49.90
C ALA A 323 1.57 33.14 50.20
N ALA A 324 2.25 32.05 50.55
CA ALA A 324 1.72 30.88 51.27
C ALA A 324 1.63 31.19 52.80
N PRO A 325 1.23 30.31 53.75
CA PRO A 325 1.57 28.87 53.80
C PRO A 325 0.53 27.89 54.41
N ARG A 326 0.96 26.62 54.37
CA ARG A 326 0.41 25.35 54.89
C ARG A 326 0.11 25.31 56.41
N ARG A 327 -0.77 24.39 56.84
CA ARG A 327 -0.48 23.29 57.80
C ARG A 327 -1.67 22.32 57.99
N ALA A 328 -1.36 21.16 58.58
CA ALA A 328 -2.12 19.91 58.62
C ALA A 328 -2.69 19.56 60.02
N HIS A 329 -3.50 18.48 60.04
CA HIS A 329 -3.84 17.52 61.12
C HIS A 329 -5.15 17.64 61.96
N ALA A 330 -5.91 16.54 61.86
CA ALA A 330 -6.48 15.66 62.91
C ALA A 330 -7.76 16.00 63.71
N ASP A 331 -8.71 15.06 63.62
CA ASP A 331 -9.63 14.44 64.60
C ASP A 331 -10.53 15.24 65.58
N GLY A 332 -11.83 14.87 65.60
CA GLY A 332 -12.69 14.88 66.79
C GLY A 332 -14.02 15.68 66.72
N PRO A 333 -15.09 15.30 67.45
CA PRO A 333 -16.49 15.35 66.96
C PRO A 333 -17.41 16.39 67.65
N ALA A 334 -18.51 16.80 66.99
CA ALA A 334 -19.87 17.06 67.54
C ALA A 334 -20.77 17.88 66.57
N ALA A 335 -22.06 17.57 66.57
CA ALA A 335 -23.17 18.16 65.77
C ALA A 335 -23.73 19.47 66.40
N PRO A 336 -24.91 19.99 65.99
CA PRO A 336 -25.49 20.23 64.66
C PRO A 336 -25.75 21.75 64.44
N GLY A 337 -25.87 22.22 63.18
CA GLY A 337 -26.24 23.62 62.94
C GLY A 337 -26.59 23.90 61.49
N ASP A 338 -27.81 24.42 61.29
CA ASP A 338 -28.43 24.80 60.04
C ASP A 338 -27.55 25.59 59.07
N ALA A 339 -27.50 25.15 57.81
CA ALA A 339 -27.16 26.03 56.69
C ALA A 339 -27.93 25.64 55.42
N ARG A 340 -28.82 26.55 55.03
CA ARG A 340 -29.75 26.50 53.91
C ARG A 340 -29.01 26.43 52.56
N VAL A 341 -29.35 25.44 51.74
CA VAL A 341 -29.01 25.39 50.31
C VAL A 341 -30.21 25.89 49.48
N PRO A 342 -30.05 26.81 48.51
CA PRO A 342 -31.16 27.30 47.71
C PRO A 342 -31.64 26.26 46.70
N SER A 343 -32.92 25.88 46.80
CA SER A 343 -33.64 24.98 45.90
C SER A 343 -34.07 25.71 44.62
N ARG A 344 -33.25 25.67 43.57
CA ARG A 344 -33.69 25.90 42.18
C ARG A 344 -32.92 25.02 41.21
N LEU A 345 -33.19 23.72 41.23
CA LEU A 345 -32.79 22.79 40.17
C LEU A 345 -33.63 21.50 40.15
N VAL A 346 -34.90 21.58 40.61
CA VAL A 346 -35.83 20.44 40.58
C VAL A 346 -37.22 20.93 40.15
N ASP A 347 -37.36 21.30 38.87
CA ASP A 347 -38.69 21.57 38.27
C ASP A 347 -38.81 21.08 36.81
N GLY A 348 -37.85 20.27 36.34
CA GLY A 348 -37.88 19.71 34.99
C GLY A 348 -38.37 18.25 34.88
N ALA A 349 -38.30 17.49 35.97
CA ALA A 349 -38.46 16.03 35.92
C ALA A 349 -39.86 15.51 36.31
N ALA A 350 -40.73 16.36 36.87
CA ALA A 350 -42.05 15.93 37.36
C ALA A 350 -43.19 16.03 36.32
N ARG A 351 -42.90 16.38 35.06
CA ARG A 351 -43.94 16.62 34.02
C ARG A 351 -44.09 15.52 32.96
N VAL A 352 -43.35 14.41 33.08
CA VAL A 352 -43.37 13.31 32.08
C VAL A 352 -43.97 12.00 32.62
N LEU A 353 -44.22 11.89 33.92
CA LEU A 353 -44.89 10.72 34.51
C LEU A 353 -46.28 11.14 35.03
N GLY A 354 -47.25 11.11 34.11
CA GLY A 354 -48.65 11.38 34.40
C GLY A 354 -49.23 10.35 35.38
N GLY A 355 -49.48 10.81 36.60
CA GLY A 355 -50.29 10.09 37.58
C GLY A 355 -51.74 10.00 37.11
N ALA A 356 -52.24 8.77 37.05
CA ALA A 356 -53.65 8.49 36.88
C ALA A 356 -54.45 9.11 38.05
N ARG A 357 -55.41 9.99 37.73
CA ARG A 357 -56.49 10.34 38.66
C ARG A 357 -57.80 9.78 38.12
N ARG A 358 -58.50 9.08 39.02
CA ARG A 358 -59.88 8.60 38.89
C ARG A 358 -60.86 9.76 38.81
N GLY A 359 -61.94 9.53 38.07
CA GLY A 359 -63.25 10.16 38.26
C GLY A 359 -63.71 11.02 37.08
N GLU A 360 -64.49 10.47 36.16
CA GLU A 360 -65.94 10.71 36.07
C GLU A 360 -66.53 10.09 34.81
N VAL A 361 -67.71 9.49 34.99
CA VAL A 361 -68.54 8.87 33.96
C VAL A 361 -69.36 9.96 33.29
N ALA A 362 -69.24 10.10 31.96
CA ALA A 362 -70.26 10.78 31.16
C ALA A 362 -70.22 10.33 29.69
N GLY A 363 -71.35 9.81 29.21
CA GLY A 363 -71.81 10.02 27.83
C GLY A 363 -71.33 9.02 26.77
N ALA A 364 -72.07 7.92 26.61
CA ALA A 364 -72.16 7.22 25.35
C ALA A 364 -72.87 8.12 24.33
N GLY A 365 -72.20 8.48 23.23
CA GLY A 365 -72.82 9.23 22.14
C GLY A 365 -71.82 9.66 21.07
N ASP A 366 -72.14 9.28 19.83
CA ASP A 366 -71.60 9.83 18.58
C ASP A 366 -70.26 9.29 18.05
N ARG A 367 -70.31 8.07 17.50
CA ARG A 367 -69.39 7.61 16.46
C ARG A 367 -69.79 8.24 15.11
N ARG A 368 -69.37 9.48 14.83
CA ARG A 368 -69.40 10.01 13.46
C ARG A 368 -68.13 10.78 13.08
N ARG A 369 -67.41 10.20 12.11
CA ARG A 369 -66.43 10.82 11.18
C ARG A 369 -65.15 11.41 11.81
N ALA A 370 -64.20 10.53 12.17
CA ALA A 370 -62.80 10.92 12.25
C ALA A 370 -62.28 11.27 10.84
N ARG A 371 -62.07 12.56 10.57
CA ARG A 371 -61.32 13.03 9.39
C ARG A 371 -59.87 12.52 9.49
N PRO A 372 -59.23 12.15 8.37
CA PRO A 372 -57.83 11.73 8.40
C PRO A 372 -56.98 12.87 8.97
N ALA A 373 -56.26 12.57 10.06
CA ALA A 373 -55.29 13.48 10.64
C ALA A 373 -54.28 13.85 9.55
N ARG A 374 -54.14 15.15 9.26
CA ARG A 374 -53.15 15.65 8.31
C ARG A 374 -51.77 15.34 8.90
N LEU A 375 -51.02 14.45 8.24
CA LEU A 375 -49.68 13.95 8.64
C LEU A 375 -48.59 15.03 8.73
N PHE A 376 -48.88 16.27 8.32
CA PHE A 376 -47.99 17.40 8.48
C PHE A 376 -48.73 18.54 9.19
N PRO A 377 -48.38 18.88 10.44
CA PRO A 377 -48.93 20.07 11.08
C PRO A 377 -48.56 21.28 10.22
N ARG A 378 -49.55 22.08 9.84
CA ARG A 378 -49.33 23.40 9.24
C ARG A 378 -48.47 24.19 10.23
N GLY A 379 -47.28 24.61 9.80
CA GLY A 379 -46.34 25.30 10.69
C GLY A 379 -47.01 26.50 11.34
N HIS A 380 -47.11 26.49 12.67
CA HIS A 380 -47.42 27.70 13.42
C HIS A 380 -46.36 28.76 13.11
N PRO A 381 -46.72 30.05 12.96
CA PRO A 381 -45.74 31.12 12.80
C PRO A 381 -44.76 31.08 13.97
N MET A 382 -43.47 30.92 13.67
CA MET A 382 -42.42 30.75 14.67
C MET A 382 -42.40 31.96 15.61
N THR A 383 -42.38 31.71 16.91
CA THR A 383 -42.16 32.78 17.88
C THR A 383 -40.75 33.35 17.72
N ARG A 384 -40.56 34.63 18.06
CA ARG A 384 -39.25 35.31 17.98
C ARG A 384 -38.14 34.56 18.74
N ARG A 385 -38.49 33.88 19.84
CA ARG A 385 -37.57 33.01 20.61
C ARG A 385 -37.17 31.74 19.84
N GLU A 386 -38.10 31.07 19.18
CA GLU A 386 -37.83 29.89 18.35
C GLU A 386 -36.94 30.24 17.14
N ALA A 387 -37.16 31.41 16.53
CA ALA A 387 -36.32 31.90 15.43
C ALA A 387 -34.87 32.16 15.87
N VAL A 388 -34.67 32.80 17.04
CA VAL A 388 -33.33 33.04 17.62
C VAL A 388 -32.65 31.73 18.00
N ASN A 389 -33.38 30.79 18.62
CA ASN A 389 -32.84 29.47 18.98
C ASN A 389 -32.48 28.63 17.76
N ARG A 390 -33.29 28.66 16.69
CA ARG A 390 -32.96 28.01 15.40
C ARG A 390 -31.71 28.62 14.77
N ARG A 391 -31.60 29.96 14.76
CA ARG A 391 -30.40 30.65 14.23
C ARG A 391 -29.14 30.30 15.02
N ARG A 392 -29.23 30.25 16.36
CA ARG A 392 -28.13 29.80 17.23
C ARG A 392 -27.77 28.33 16.97
N GLY A 393 -28.75 27.44 16.84
CA GLY A 393 -28.53 26.03 16.50
C GLY A 393 -27.83 25.85 15.15
N VAL A 394 -28.26 26.59 14.12
CA VAL A 394 -27.60 26.58 12.80
C VAL A 394 -26.17 27.12 12.90
N LEU A 395 -25.93 28.20 13.63
CA LEU A 395 -24.57 28.75 13.84
C LEU A 395 -23.63 27.76 14.54
N LEU A 396 -24.15 26.99 15.50
CA LEU A 396 -23.37 25.95 16.20
C LEU A 396 -23.07 24.73 15.31
N LEU A 397 -23.98 24.37 14.39
CA LEU A 397 -23.79 23.28 13.43
C LEU A 397 -22.97 23.70 12.19
N ALA A 398 -22.95 25.00 11.87
CA ALA A 398 -22.28 25.54 10.70
C ALA A 398 -20.83 25.07 10.53
N PRO A 399 -19.94 25.09 11.53
CA PRO A 399 -18.56 24.62 11.35
C PRO A 399 -18.49 23.13 10.98
N THR A 400 -19.33 22.29 11.58
CA THR A 400 -19.39 20.85 11.28
C THR A 400 -19.93 20.59 9.87
N VAL A 401 -21.03 21.25 9.50
CA VAL A 401 -21.62 21.12 8.15
C VAL A 401 -20.67 21.65 7.09
N LEU A 402 -19.99 22.77 7.35
CA LEU A 402 -18.99 23.32 6.44
C LEU A 402 -17.81 22.38 6.27
N ALA A 403 -17.28 21.82 7.37
CA ALA A 403 -16.19 20.85 7.33
C ALA A 403 -16.59 19.58 6.55
N LEU A 404 -17.76 19.00 6.83
CA LEU A 404 -18.28 17.83 6.10
C LEU A 404 -18.52 18.15 4.61
N GLY A 405 -19.10 19.32 4.30
CA GLY A 405 -19.34 19.76 2.93
C GLY A 405 -18.06 19.92 2.14
N THR A 406 -17.05 20.58 2.72
CA THR A 406 -15.78 20.88 2.04
C THR A 406 -14.82 19.71 1.98
N LEU A 407 -14.74 18.87 3.02
CA LEU A 407 -13.78 17.76 3.10
C LEU A 407 -14.35 16.43 2.58
N THR A 408 -15.68 16.27 2.52
CA THR A 408 -16.31 15.02 2.08
C THR A 408 -17.16 15.21 0.83
N VAL A 409 -18.11 16.15 0.84
CA VAL A 409 -19.05 16.29 -0.29
C VAL A 409 -18.35 16.86 -1.52
N TYR A 410 -17.55 17.92 -1.38
CA TYR A 410 -16.85 18.55 -2.49
C TYR A 410 -15.91 17.58 -3.24
N PRO A 411 -14.99 16.82 -2.58
CA PRO A 411 -14.17 15.84 -3.27
C PRO A 411 -15.01 14.73 -3.94
N GLY A 412 -16.11 14.30 -3.32
CA GLY A 412 -17.02 13.31 -3.90
C GLY A 412 -17.66 13.79 -5.20
N VAL A 413 -18.19 15.02 -5.21
CA VAL A 413 -18.73 15.65 -6.42
C VAL A 413 -17.64 15.85 -7.48
N TRP A 414 -16.43 16.22 -7.05
CA TRP A 414 -15.30 16.37 -7.97
C TRP A 414 -14.88 15.04 -8.62
N VAL A 415 -14.91 13.93 -7.88
CA VAL A 415 -14.66 12.58 -8.42
C VAL A 415 -15.74 12.17 -9.42
N LEU A 416 -17.02 12.47 -9.14
CA LEU A 416 -18.12 12.27 -10.10
C LEU A 416 -17.93 13.12 -11.36
N TRP A 417 -17.41 14.34 -11.24
CA TRP A 417 -17.11 15.16 -12.40
C TRP A 417 -15.91 14.63 -13.20
N LEU A 418 -14.86 14.18 -12.51
CA LEU A 418 -13.69 13.56 -13.13
C LEU A 418 -14.03 12.25 -13.85
N SER A 419 -14.94 11.44 -13.32
CA SER A 419 -15.33 10.16 -13.93
C SER A 419 -16.00 10.33 -15.29
N LEU A 420 -16.56 11.51 -15.58
CA LEU A 420 -17.14 11.87 -16.87
C LEU A 420 -16.11 12.45 -17.85
N GLN A 421 -14.82 12.48 -17.48
CA GLN A 421 -13.75 13.03 -18.30
C GLN A 421 -12.75 11.94 -18.73
N HIS A 422 -12.12 12.16 -19.88
CA HIS A 422 -10.82 11.58 -20.18
C HIS A 422 -9.77 12.57 -19.72
N ARG A 423 -9.24 12.36 -18.51
CA ARG A 423 -8.21 13.21 -17.92
C ARG A 423 -6.95 12.39 -17.64
N ILE A 424 -5.91 12.63 -18.43
CA ILE A 424 -4.61 11.96 -18.33
C ILE A 424 -3.53 13.05 -18.36
N PRO A 425 -3.12 13.59 -17.20
CA PRO A 425 -2.24 14.75 -17.12
C PRO A 425 -0.90 14.56 -17.83
N ILE A 426 -0.34 13.34 -17.80
CA ILE A 426 0.96 13.03 -18.39
C ILE A 426 0.97 13.19 -19.92
N PHE A 427 -0.18 13.02 -20.58
CA PHE A 427 -0.33 13.23 -22.02
C PHE A 427 -1.01 14.57 -22.36
N GLY A 428 -1.28 15.42 -21.37
CA GLY A 428 -2.05 16.65 -21.57
C GLY A 428 -3.49 16.40 -22.05
N VAL A 429 -4.01 15.18 -21.91
CA VAL A 429 -5.36 14.83 -22.33
C VAL A 429 -6.33 15.32 -21.27
N SER A 430 -7.23 16.21 -21.66
CA SER A 430 -8.32 16.71 -20.83
C SER A 430 -9.52 17.00 -21.73
N ARG A 431 -10.43 16.04 -21.86
CA ARG A 431 -11.68 16.19 -22.61
C ARG A 431 -12.84 15.61 -21.84
N PHE A 432 -14.03 16.19 -22.03
CA PHE A 432 -15.27 15.60 -21.55
C PHE A 432 -15.58 14.35 -22.36
N ALA A 433 -15.92 13.25 -21.69
CA ALA A 433 -16.11 11.92 -22.25
C ALA A 433 -17.52 11.36 -21.99
N GLY A 434 -18.36 12.07 -21.23
CA GLY A 434 -19.68 11.58 -20.85
C GLY A 434 -19.58 10.22 -20.15
N LEU A 435 -20.27 9.21 -20.68
CA LEU A 435 -20.32 7.87 -20.10
C LEU A 435 -19.33 6.86 -20.70
N ASP A 436 -18.40 7.30 -21.56
CA ASP A 436 -17.47 6.41 -22.26
C ASP A 436 -16.65 5.51 -21.32
N ASN A 437 -16.19 6.07 -20.19
CA ASN A 437 -15.47 5.30 -19.17
C ASN A 437 -16.32 4.13 -18.63
N TYR A 438 -17.62 4.34 -18.45
CA TYR A 438 -18.55 3.31 -17.95
C TYR A 438 -18.90 2.28 -19.03
N ALA A 439 -19.08 2.73 -20.28
CA ALA A 439 -19.27 1.83 -21.41
C ALA A 439 -18.05 0.90 -21.59
N PHE A 440 -16.84 1.41 -21.38
CA PHE A 440 -15.62 0.61 -21.37
C PHE A 440 -15.60 -0.40 -20.21
N LEU A 441 -15.95 0.02 -18.99
CA LEU A 441 -16.02 -0.89 -17.84
C LEU A 441 -16.97 -2.08 -18.09
N ALA A 442 -18.08 -1.85 -18.79
CA ALA A 442 -19.05 -2.91 -19.11
C ALA A 442 -18.49 -4.03 -20.01
N ILE A 443 -17.44 -3.75 -20.79
CA ILE A 443 -16.80 -4.74 -21.69
C ILE A 443 -15.37 -5.11 -21.27
N ASP A 444 -14.86 -4.53 -20.17
CA ASP A 444 -13.51 -4.80 -19.68
C ASP A 444 -13.47 -6.10 -18.88
N SER A 445 -12.82 -7.12 -19.43
CA SER A 445 -12.63 -8.40 -18.74
C SER A 445 -11.82 -8.27 -17.45
N ARG A 446 -10.93 -7.27 -17.33
CA ARG A 446 -10.19 -7.02 -16.08
C ARG A 446 -11.10 -6.45 -15.01
N PHE A 447 -12.01 -5.54 -15.36
CA PHE A 447 -13.05 -5.08 -14.46
C PHE A 447 -13.94 -6.24 -14.00
N ALA A 448 -14.37 -7.12 -14.91
CA ALA A 448 -15.18 -8.29 -14.55
C ALA A 448 -14.45 -9.23 -13.58
N SER A 449 -13.17 -9.54 -13.84
CA SER A 449 -12.33 -10.31 -12.91
C SER A 449 -12.18 -9.61 -11.55
N ALA A 450 -11.90 -8.29 -11.55
CA ALA A 450 -11.74 -7.54 -10.31
C ALA A 450 -13.04 -7.44 -9.49
N ALA A 451 -14.18 -7.34 -10.17
CA ALA A 451 -15.50 -7.38 -9.54
C ALA A 451 -15.78 -8.75 -8.93
N ALA A 452 -15.48 -9.84 -9.65
CA ALA A 452 -15.61 -11.20 -9.14
C ALA A 452 -14.73 -11.41 -7.89
N THR A 453 -13.44 -11.03 -7.96
CA THR A 453 -12.53 -11.09 -6.80
C THR A 453 -13.04 -10.27 -5.62
N THR A 454 -13.57 -9.07 -5.86
CA THR A 454 -14.15 -8.22 -4.79
C THR A 454 -15.33 -8.89 -4.11
N ILE A 455 -16.23 -9.51 -4.88
CA ILE A 455 -17.40 -10.23 -4.36
C ILE A 455 -16.97 -11.49 -3.60
N ILE A 456 -16.09 -12.32 -4.19
CA ILE A 456 -15.58 -13.55 -3.56
C ILE A 456 -14.89 -13.21 -2.24
N PHE A 457 -14.00 -12.21 -2.25
CA PHE A 457 -13.33 -11.73 -1.05
C PHE A 457 -14.33 -11.26 0.02
N THR A 458 -15.28 -10.40 -0.36
CA THR A 458 -16.26 -9.83 0.58
C THR A 458 -17.13 -10.91 1.21
N VAL A 459 -17.72 -11.78 0.39
CA VAL A 459 -18.64 -12.83 0.88
C VAL A 459 -17.89 -13.83 1.75
N THR A 460 -16.72 -14.30 1.30
CA THR A 460 -15.95 -15.32 2.02
C THR A 460 -15.41 -14.77 3.34
N SER A 461 -14.82 -13.57 3.34
CA SER A 461 -14.26 -12.98 4.56
C SER A 461 -15.36 -12.70 5.58
N VAL A 462 -16.45 -12.03 5.17
CA VAL A 462 -17.56 -11.71 6.07
C VAL A 462 -18.23 -12.97 6.64
N ALA A 463 -18.42 -14.01 5.81
CA ALA A 463 -18.98 -15.27 6.28
C ALA A 463 -18.08 -15.92 7.35
N LEU A 464 -16.77 -16.00 7.09
CA LEU A 464 -15.81 -16.58 8.04
C LEU A 464 -15.69 -15.74 9.32
N GLU A 465 -15.68 -14.42 9.22
CA GLU A 465 -15.67 -13.52 10.38
C GLU A 465 -16.90 -13.67 11.25
N VAL A 466 -18.08 -13.88 10.65
CA VAL A 466 -19.32 -14.12 11.39
C VAL A 466 -19.24 -15.44 12.13
N VAL A 467 -18.86 -16.52 11.43
CA VAL A 467 -18.76 -17.86 12.03
C VAL A 467 -17.74 -17.87 13.16
N LEU A 468 -16.53 -17.40 12.90
CA LEU A 468 -15.43 -17.39 13.88
C LEU A 468 -15.66 -16.35 14.99
N GLY A 469 -16.26 -15.21 14.66
CA GLY A 469 -16.61 -14.18 15.63
C GLY A 469 -17.68 -14.65 16.62
N VAL A 470 -18.75 -15.29 16.13
CA VAL A 470 -19.77 -15.90 17.00
C VAL A 470 -19.17 -17.02 17.84
N ALA A 471 -18.35 -17.90 17.25
CA ALA A 471 -17.68 -18.95 17.99
C ALA A 471 -16.79 -18.38 19.12
N ALA A 472 -16.01 -17.34 18.85
CA ALA A 472 -15.20 -16.64 19.84
C ALA A 472 -16.06 -15.98 20.93
N ALA A 473 -17.16 -15.33 20.56
CA ALA A 473 -18.09 -14.73 21.52
C ALA A 473 -18.69 -15.76 22.49
N LEU A 474 -19.12 -16.92 21.97
CA LEU A 474 -19.64 -18.03 22.77
C LEU A 474 -18.57 -18.62 23.68
N ALA A 475 -17.34 -18.79 23.18
CA ALA A 475 -16.22 -19.28 23.97
C ALA A 475 -15.89 -18.34 25.14
N ILE A 476 -15.86 -17.03 24.90
CA ILE A 476 -15.61 -16.02 25.95
C ILE A 476 -16.77 -15.97 26.95
N HIS A 477 -18.02 -16.08 26.47
CA HIS A 477 -19.19 -16.15 27.34
C HIS A 477 -19.16 -17.35 28.28
N ALA A 478 -18.72 -18.52 27.78
CA ALA A 478 -18.62 -19.74 28.56
C ALA A 478 -17.44 -19.79 29.55
N GLN A 479 -16.40 -18.96 29.37
CA GLN A 479 -15.22 -18.96 30.26
C GLN A 479 -15.60 -18.54 31.69
N ARG A 480 -15.09 -19.26 32.70
CA ARG A 480 -15.27 -18.93 34.12
C ARG A 480 -14.29 -17.85 34.64
N GLY A 481 -13.18 -17.66 33.94
CA GLY A 481 -12.13 -16.66 34.24
C GLY A 481 -11.33 -16.33 32.98
N GLY A 482 -10.49 -15.29 33.02
CA GLY A 482 -9.64 -14.89 31.88
C GLY A 482 -10.32 -14.07 30.78
N ARG A 483 -11.62 -13.80 30.89
CA ARG A 483 -12.41 -13.04 29.88
C ARG A 483 -11.79 -11.70 29.48
N ARG A 484 -11.26 -10.94 30.45
CA ARG A 484 -10.59 -9.65 30.21
C ARG A 484 -9.36 -9.80 29.33
N VAL A 485 -8.58 -10.87 29.53
CA VAL A 485 -7.38 -11.16 28.72
C VAL A 485 -7.79 -11.56 27.31
N ALA A 486 -8.78 -12.46 27.18
CA ALA A 486 -9.29 -12.88 25.87
C ALA A 486 -9.80 -11.69 25.04
N LEU A 487 -10.62 -10.82 25.64
CA LEU A 487 -11.10 -9.59 24.98
C LEU A 487 -9.95 -8.63 24.64
N SER A 488 -8.94 -8.50 25.52
CA SER A 488 -7.79 -7.64 25.26
C SER A 488 -6.95 -8.13 24.07
N LEU A 489 -6.71 -9.45 23.97
CA LEU A 489 -5.98 -10.04 22.85
C LEU A 489 -6.74 -9.91 21.52
N LEU A 490 -8.06 -10.10 21.55
CA LEU A 490 -8.93 -9.89 20.39
C LEU A 490 -8.93 -8.42 19.93
N LEU A 491 -9.09 -7.49 20.87
CA LEU A 491 -9.06 -6.06 20.57
C LEU A 491 -7.68 -5.60 20.09
N LEU A 492 -6.59 -6.22 20.57
CA LEU A 492 -5.24 -5.96 20.08
C LEU A 492 -5.12 -6.28 18.59
N ALA A 493 -5.62 -7.45 18.16
CA ALA A 493 -5.61 -7.83 16.74
C ALA A 493 -6.41 -6.83 15.88
N TRP A 494 -7.58 -6.40 16.35
CA TRP A 494 -8.43 -5.42 15.65
C TRP A 494 -7.84 -4.01 15.61
N ALA A 495 -7.14 -3.58 16.66
CA ALA A 495 -6.54 -2.26 16.76
C ALA A 495 -5.34 -2.08 15.81
N MET A 496 -4.76 -3.16 15.28
CA MET A 496 -3.61 -3.05 14.40
C MET A 496 -3.96 -2.39 13.06
N PRO A 497 -3.10 -1.48 12.56
CA PRO A 497 -3.24 -0.94 11.21
C PRO A 497 -3.15 -2.03 10.15
N ALA A 498 -3.88 -1.86 9.04
CA ALA A 498 -3.95 -2.83 7.95
C ALA A 498 -2.58 -3.22 7.40
N VAL A 499 -1.71 -2.22 7.23
CA VAL A 499 -0.35 -2.41 6.70
C VAL A 499 0.53 -3.23 7.66
N VAL A 500 0.35 -3.05 8.98
CA VAL A 500 1.09 -3.82 9.98
C VAL A 500 0.63 -5.27 9.96
N THR A 501 -0.68 -5.51 9.89
CA THR A 501 -1.22 -6.87 9.71
C THR A 501 -0.70 -7.50 8.41
N ALA A 502 -0.71 -6.76 7.30
CA ALA A 502 -0.18 -7.25 6.03
C ALA A 502 1.29 -7.67 6.15
N LYS A 503 2.15 -6.85 6.76
CA LYS A 503 3.57 -7.18 6.96
C LYS A 503 3.80 -8.34 7.93
N LEU A 504 2.98 -8.45 8.99
CA LEU A 504 3.00 -9.62 9.88
C LEU A 504 2.67 -10.90 9.10
N PHE A 505 1.59 -10.88 8.31
CA PHE A 505 1.19 -12.03 7.51
C PHE A 505 2.16 -12.34 6.36
N GLU A 506 2.77 -11.34 5.74
CA GLU A 506 3.86 -11.52 4.77
C GLU A 506 5.02 -12.33 5.37
N TRP A 507 5.35 -12.08 6.65
CA TRP A 507 6.34 -12.88 7.39
C TRP A 507 5.82 -14.29 7.74
N LEU A 508 4.57 -14.42 8.20
CA LEU A 508 3.96 -15.74 8.50
C LEU A 508 3.86 -16.64 7.26
N TYR A 509 3.63 -16.04 6.09
CA TYR A 509 3.54 -16.70 4.78
C TYR A 509 4.90 -16.89 4.11
N HIS A 510 6.00 -16.53 4.77
CA HIS A 510 7.32 -16.65 4.18
C HIS A 510 7.60 -18.10 3.75
N PRO A 511 8.03 -18.33 2.49
CA PRO A 511 8.07 -19.66 1.90
C PRO A 511 9.01 -20.62 2.65
N THR A 512 10.18 -20.14 3.07
CA THR A 512 11.23 -20.97 3.68
C THR A 512 11.26 -20.93 5.22
N ALA A 513 10.75 -19.87 5.84
CA ALA A 513 10.92 -19.59 7.27
C ALA A 513 9.63 -19.13 7.96
N GLY A 514 8.51 -19.11 7.22
CA GLY A 514 7.23 -18.66 7.74
C GLY A 514 6.66 -19.65 8.73
N LEU A 515 6.17 -19.13 9.87
CA LEU A 515 5.62 -19.96 10.94
C LEU A 515 4.50 -20.90 10.45
N LEU A 516 3.69 -20.47 9.48
CA LEU A 516 2.61 -21.32 8.95
C LEU A 516 3.14 -22.51 8.14
N ASN A 517 4.18 -22.32 7.32
CA ASN A 517 4.80 -23.43 6.60
C ASN A 517 5.48 -24.41 7.56
N VAL A 518 6.16 -23.90 8.59
CA VAL A 518 6.76 -24.73 9.64
C VAL A 518 5.69 -25.55 10.38
N ALA A 519 4.58 -24.91 10.77
CA ALA A 519 3.49 -25.57 11.47
C ALA A 519 2.76 -26.64 10.63
N LEU A 520 2.71 -26.47 9.31
CA LEU A 520 2.07 -27.42 8.38
C LEU A 520 2.99 -28.57 7.92
N GLY A 521 4.11 -28.81 8.62
CA GLY A 521 5.00 -29.93 8.33
C GLY A 521 6.14 -29.58 7.37
N GLY A 522 6.50 -28.30 7.23
CA GLY A 522 7.69 -27.86 6.50
C GLY A 522 7.54 -27.83 4.97
N HIS A 523 6.34 -28.07 4.43
CA HIS A 523 6.10 -27.86 3.01
C HIS A 523 6.19 -26.37 2.68
N ALA A 524 7.03 -26.01 1.71
CA ALA A 524 7.20 -24.63 1.25
C ALA A 524 6.01 -24.18 0.39
N LEU A 525 4.83 -24.02 0.99
CA LEU A 525 3.66 -23.51 0.30
C LEU A 525 3.92 -22.07 -0.14
N ASN A 526 3.66 -21.80 -1.41
CA ASN A 526 3.81 -20.48 -2.00
C ASN A 526 2.53 -19.67 -1.84
N TRP A 527 2.19 -19.31 -0.60
CA TRP A 527 0.93 -18.66 -0.24
C TRP A 527 0.58 -17.45 -1.11
N LEU A 528 1.57 -16.59 -1.39
CA LEU A 528 1.34 -15.31 -2.10
C LEU A 528 1.68 -15.37 -3.59
N GLY A 529 2.34 -16.43 -4.05
CA GLY A 529 2.78 -16.60 -5.45
C GLY A 529 2.03 -17.69 -6.20
N ASP A 530 1.23 -18.50 -5.50
CA ASP A 530 0.29 -19.45 -6.10
C ASP A 530 -1.08 -18.77 -6.34
N PRO A 531 -1.60 -18.78 -7.58
CA PRO A 531 -2.89 -18.16 -7.92
C PRO A 531 -4.10 -18.73 -7.16
N HIS A 532 -4.03 -19.98 -6.68
CA HIS A 532 -5.10 -20.63 -5.93
C HIS A 532 -5.03 -20.34 -4.43
N LEU A 533 -3.83 -20.07 -3.89
CA LEU A 533 -3.63 -19.80 -2.46
C LEU A 533 -3.63 -18.31 -2.11
N ALA A 534 -3.29 -17.42 -3.05
CA ALA A 534 -3.12 -16.00 -2.77
C ALA A 534 -4.39 -15.33 -2.24
N LEU A 535 -5.56 -15.60 -2.83
CA LEU A 535 -6.81 -15.01 -2.34
C LEU A 535 -7.23 -15.59 -0.98
N PRO A 536 -7.22 -16.92 -0.75
CA PRO A 536 -7.41 -17.49 0.59
C PRO A 536 -6.45 -16.95 1.66
N ALA A 537 -5.18 -16.72 1.31
CA ALA A 537 -4.20 -16.13 2.22
C ALA A 537 -4.60 -14.70 2.62
N VAL A 538 -5.02 -13.86 1.67
CA VAL A 538 -5.50 -12.52 2.01
C VAL A 538 -6.79 -12.57 2.84
N VAL A 539 -7.73 -13.46 2.52
CA VAL A 539 -8.95 -13.69 3.32
C VAL A 539 -8.59 -14.07 4.76
N LEU A 540 -7.65 -15.00 4.97
CA LEU A 540 -7.24 -15.41 6.30
C LEU A 540 -6.67 -14.25 7.12
N ALA A 541 -5.84 -13.40 6.50
CA ALA A 541 -5.30 -12.21 7.15
C ALA A 541 -6.39 -11.18 7.50
N ASP A 542 -7.39 -10.99 6.62
CA ASP A 542 -8.52 -10.08 6.88
C ASP A 542 -9.40 -10.59 8.03
N VAL A 543 -9.77 -11.86 7.97
CA VAL A 543 -10.61 -12.55 8.97
C VAL A 543 -9.97 -12.47 10.35
N TRP A 544 -8.66 -12.75 10.46
CA TRP A 544 -7.96 -12.69 11.74
C TRP A 544 -8.02 -11.30 12.38
N ARG A 545 -7.87 -10.25 11.56
CA ARG A 545 -7.88 -8.86 12.03
C ARG A 545 -9.28 -8.37 12.37
N THR A 546 -10.30 -8.84 11.66
CA THR A 546 -11.64 -8.23 11.69
C THR A 546 -12.69 -9.07 12.41
N MET A 547 -12.51 -10.39 12.55
CA MET A 547 -13.37 -11.24 13.39
C MET A 547 -13.55 -10.72 14.83
N PRO A 548 -12.56 -10.06 15.48
CA PRO A 548 -12.75 -9.55 16.84
C PRO A 548 -13.89 -8.54 16.95
N PHE A 549 -14.15 -7.75 15.90
CA PHE A 549 -15.27 -6.82 15.88
C PHE A 549 -16.60 -7.55 16.05
N VAL A 550 -16.81 -8.62 15.27
CA VAL A 550 -18.02 -9.44 15.38
C VAL A 550 -18.09 -10.13 16.75
N ALA A 551 -16.96 -10.67 17.23
CA ALA A 551 -16.90 -11.34 18.52
C ALA A 551 -17.31 -10.43 19.68
N VAL A 552 -16.80 -9.19 19.71
CA VAL A 552 -17.11 -8.23 20.77
C VAL A 552 -18.58 -7.80 20.73
N LEU A 553 -19.14 -7.54 19.54
CA LEU A 553 -20.55 -7.19 19.36
C LEU A 553 -21.48 -8.33 19.84
N CYS A 554 -21.20 -9.56 19.39
CA CYS A 554 -21.96 -10.73 19.80
C CYS A 554 -21.83 -11.00 21.30
N TYR A 555 -20.63 -10.89 21.86
CA TYR A 555 -20.39 -11.07 23.30
C TYR A 555 -21.19 -10.06 24.14
N ALA A 556 -21.18 -8.78 23.76
CA ALA A 556 -21.97 -7.75 24.45
C ALA A 556 -23.47 -8.05 24.41
N ARG A 557 -23.98 -8.60 23.29
CA ARG A 557 -25.39 -9.00 23.18
C ARG A 557 -25.70 -10.25 24.01
N LEU A 558 -24.81 -11.25 24.05
CA LEU A 558 -24.98 -12.46 24.87
C LEU A 558 -25.17 -12.12 26.35
N LEU A 559 -24.43 -11.13 26.87
CA LEU A 559 -24.57 -10.66 28.26
C LEU A 559 -25.93 -10.02 28.57
N ALA A 560 -26.65 -9.55 27.54
CA ALA A 560 -27.96 -8.93 27.68
C ALA A 560 -29.12 -9.91 27.48
N ILE A 561 -28.85 -11.20 27.28
CA ILE A 561 -29.87 -12.25 27.18
C ILE A 561 -30.24 -12.69 28.61
N PRO A 562 -31.53 -12.63 29.00
CA PRO A 562 -31.98 -13.10 30.31
C PRO A 562 -31.67 -14.59 30.52
N ALA A 563 -31.17 -14.95 31.71
CA ALA A 563 -30.74 -16.32 32.02
C ALA A 563 -31.92 -17.30 32.05
N GLU A 564 -33.11 -16.81 32.37
CA GLU A 564 -34.36 -17.57 32.50
C GLU A 564 -34.74 -18.26 31.19
N LEU A 565 -34.39 -17.68 30.04
CA LEU A 565 -34.61 -18.31 28.72
C LEU A 565 -33.77 -19.57 28.54
N TYR A 566 -32.56 -19.59 29.09
CA TYR A 566 -31.68 -20.76 29.05
C TYR A 566 -32.10 -21.82 30.05
N GLU A 567 -32.57 -21.43 31.23
CA GLU A 567 -33.10 -22.34 32.25
C GLU A 567 -34.39 -23.01 31.78
N ALA A 568 -35.33 -22.25 31.21
CA ALA A 568 -36.56 -22.80 30.63
C ALA A 568 -36.26 -23.83 29.53
N ALA A 569 -35.31 -23.53 28.65
CA ALA A 569 -34.89 -24.46 27.61
C ALA A 569 -34.30 -25.77 28.16
N GLN A 570 -33.58 -25.71 29.29
CA GLN A 570 -33.06 -26.90 29.96
C GLN A 570 -34.17 -27.75 30.59
N VAL A 571 -35.19 -27.12 31.18
CA VAL A 571 -36.38 -27.80 31.70
C VAL A 571 -37.15 -28.50 30.58
N ASP A 572 -37.25 -27.87 29.41
CA ASP A 572 -37.89 -28.43 28.21
C ASP A 572 -37.03 -29.50 27.50
N GLY A 573 -35.87 -29.86 28.04
CA GLY A 573 -34.98 -30.89 27.49
C GLY A 573 -34.24 -30.46 26.22
N ALA A 574 -34.16 -29.16 25.92
CA ALA A 574 -33.46 -28.67 24.75
C ALA A 574 -31.93 -28.86 24.88
N GLY A 575 -31.35 -29.64 23.98
CA GLY A 575 -29.89 -29.84 23.92
C GLY A 575 -29.11 -28.55 23.57
N ARG A 576 -27.78 -28.59 23.70
CA ARG A 576 -26.90 -27.42 23.47
C ARG A 576 -27.00 -26.86 22.04
N LEU A 577 -27.14 -27.74 21.04
CA LEU A 577 -27.30 -27.33 19.65
C LEU A 577 -28.68 -26.71 19.40
N ALA A 578 -29.74 -27.28 19.98
CA ALA A 578 -31.09 -26.72 19.92
C ALA A 578 -31.12 -25.33 20.58
N THR A 579 -30.52 -25.18 21.77
CA THR A 579 -30.39 -23.90 22.47
C THR A 579 -29.59 -22.86 21.66
N LEU A 580 -28.52 -23.29 20.98
CA LEU A 580 -27.74 -22.40 20.11
C LEU A 580 -28.57 -21.92 18.92
N VAL A 581 -29.19 -22.84 18.19
CA VAL A 581 -29.87 -22.54 16.91
C VAL A 581 -31.23 -21.88 17.10
N LEU A 582 -32.01 -22.28 18.12
CA LEU A 582 -33.39 -21.83 18.33
C LEU A 582 -33.51 -20.64 19.27
N ILE A 583 -32.54 -20.40 20.16
CA ILE A 583 -32.60 -19.31 21.14
C ILE A 583 -31.47 -18.32 20.88
N THR A 584 -30.22 -18.79 20.95
CA THR A 584 -29.06 -17.89 20.97
C THR A 584 -28.87 -17.15 19.63
N LEU A 585 -28.82 -17.87 18.51
CA LEU A 585 -28.62 -17.25 17.18
C LEU A 585 -29.78 -16.30 16.80
N PRO A 586 -31.06 -16.62 17.01
CA PRO A 586 -32.16 -15.68 16.78
C PRO A 586 -32.06 -14.41 17.64
N MET A 587 -31.65 -14.54 18.90
CA MET A 587 -31.45 -13.38 19.79
C MET A 587 -30.23 -12.53 19.42
N LEU A 588 -29.25 -13.12 18.73
CA LEU A 588 -28.10 -12.44 18.12
C LEU A 588 -28.40 -11.86 16.73
N ALA A 589 -29.46 -12.30 16.04
CA ALA A 589 -29.69 -11.96 14.62
C ALA A 589 -29.67 -10.45 14.34
N ARG A 590 -30.23 -9.63 15.24
CA ARG A 590 -30.21 -8.16 15.08
C ARG A 590 -28.80 -7.58 15.18
N ILE A 591 -28.01 -7.99 16.16
CA ILE A 591 -26.64 -7.48 16.30
C ILE A 591 -25.73 -8.02 15.20
N LEU A 592 -25.97 -9.26 14.76
CA LEU A 592 -25.28 -9.87 13.63
C LEU A 592 -25.58 -9.13 12.32
N LEU A 593 -26.83 -8.75 12.07
CA LEU A 593 -27.19 -7.98 10.87
C LEU A 593 -26.44 -6.64 10.82
N VAL A 594 -26.29 -5.97 11.97
CA VAL A 594 -25.49 -4.75 12.09
C VAL A 594 -24.00 -5.03 11.88
N ALA A 595 -23.47 -6.08 12.50
CA ALA A 595 -22.06 -6.48 12.34
C ALA A 595 -21.73 -6.82 10.88
N ILE A 596 -22.57 -7.62 10.23
CA ILE A 596 -22.46 -8.02 8.83
C ILE A 596 -22.55 -6.78 7.93
N LEU A 597 -23.46 -5.84 8.19
CA LEU A 597 -23.53 -4.58 7.44
C LEU A 597 -22.18 -3.86 7.48
N PHE A 598 -21.67 -3.55 8.67
CA PHE A 598 -20.39 -2.83 8.80
C PHE A 598 -19.23 -3.59 8.17
N ARG A 599 -19.16 -4.90 8.36
CA ARG A 599 -18.12 -5.75 7.77
C ARG A 599 -18.20 -5.82 6.25
N THR A 600 -19.39 -5.96 5.69
CA THR A 600 -19.60 -5.95 4.23
C THR A 600 -19.16 -4.61 3.63
N LEU A 601 -19.56 -3.49 4.23
CA LEU A 601 -19.17 -2.16 3.73
C LEU A 601 -17.65 -1.95 3.79
N ASP A 602 -16.99 -2.48 4.81
CA ASP A 602 -15.53 -2.38 4.98
C ASP A 602 -14.76 -3.32 4.04
N ALA A 603 -15.22 -4.56 3.86
CA ALA A 603 -14.62 -5.52 2.94
C ALA A 603 -14.75 -5.10 1.46
N LEU A 604 -15.88 -4.50 1.06
CA LEU A 604 -16.07 -3.96 -0.30
C LEU A 604 -15.08 -2.85 -0.66
N ARG A 605 -14.60 -2.10 0.33
CA ARG A 605 -13.63 -1.02 0.16
C ARG A 605 -12.20 -1.42 0.52
N ALA A 606 -11.95 -2.69 0.84
CA ALA A 606 -10.65 -3.16 1.28
C ALA A 606 -9.60 -2.89 0.19
N PHE A 607 -8.50 -2.24 0.58
CA PHE A 607 -7.40 -1.87 -0.32
C PHE A 607 -6.06 -2.24 0.30
N ASP A 608 -5.78 -1.75 1.51
CA ASP A 608 -4.45 -1.80 2.12
C ASP A 608 -3.89 -3.23 2.19
N LEU A 609 -4.68 -4.18 2.70
CA LEU A 609 -4.25 -5.55 2.90
C LEU A 609 -3.92 -6.24 1.55
N MET A 610 -4.82 -6.12 0.58
CA MET A 610 -4.64 -6.64 -0.78
C MET A 610 -3.42 -6.04 -1.47
N PHE A 611 -3.28 -4.71 -1.39
CA PHE A 611 -2.21 -4.00 -2.07
C PHE A 611 -0.84 -4.31 -1.46
N VAL A 612 -0.73 -4.39 -0.14
CA VAL A 612 0.54 -4.65 0.54
C VAL A 612 0.99 -6.10 0.39
N LEU A 613 0.09 -7.09 0.58
CA LEU A 613 0.46 -8.50 0.50
C LEU A 613 0.83 -8.90 -0.93
N THR A 614 -0.05 -8.64 -1.89
CA THR A 614 0.06 -9.21 -3.24
C THR A 614 0.15 -8.15 -4.34
N GLY A 615 -0.25 -6.91 -4.05
CA GLY A 615 -0.39 -5.87 -5.07
C GLY A 615 -1.47 -6.18 -6.11
N GLY A 616 -2.38 -7.12 -5.85
CA GLY A 616 -3.37 -7.64 -6.81
C GLY A 616 -2.87 -8.83 -7.64
N GLY A 617 -1.78 -9.50 -7.25
CA GLY A 617 -1.25 -10.69 -7.91
C GLY A 617 -1.41 -12.00 -7.11
N PRO A 618 -0.88 -13.12 -7.60
CA PRO A 618 -0.31 -13.30 -8.94
C PRO A 618 -1.42 -13.29 -10.01
N ALA A 619 -1.05 -13.07 -11.27
CA ALA A 619 -1.96 -13.15 -12.42
C ALA A 619 -3.28 -12.34 -12.33
N GLY A 620 -3.31 -11.27 -11.53
CA GLY A 620 -4.52 -10.50 -11.27
C GLY A 620 -5.55 -11.16 -10.32
N THR A 621 -5.28 -12.34 -9.73
CA THR A 621 -6.31 -13.13 -9.01
C THR A 621 -6.78 -12.48 -7.72
N THR A 622 -5.97 -11.61 -7.12
CA THR A 622 -6.30 -10.85 -5.89
C THR A 622 -6.58 -9.36 -6.17
N GLU A 623 -6.68 -8.95 -7.44
CA GLU A 623 -6.97 -7.57 -7.78
C GLU A 623 -8.46 -7.25 -7.54
N THR A 624 -8.77 -6.43 -6.54
CA THR A 624 -10.12 -5.91 -6.31
C THR A 624 -10.38 -4.64 -7.14
N ILE A 625 -11.64 -4.20 -7.22
CA ILE A 625 -11.99 -2.96 -7.94
C ILE A 625 -11.26 -1.75 -7.34
N THR A 626 -11.08 -1.72 -6.02
CA THR A 626 -10.34 -0.66 -5.31
C THR A 626 -8.85 -0.66 -5.65
N VAL A 627 -8.22 -1.84 -5.74
CA VAL A 627 -6.82 -1.96 -6.19
C VAL A 627 -6.70 -1.53 -7.66
N TYR A 628 -7.64 -1.92 -8.52
CA TYR A 628 -7.65 -1.49 -9.92
C TYR A 628 -7.81 0.04 -10.03
N ALA A 629 -8.72 0.66 -9.28
CA ALA A 629 -8.91 2.10 -9.23
C ALA A 629 -7.64 2.83 -8.80
N TYR A 630 -6.95 2.32 -7.77
CA TYR A 630 -5.68 2.87 -7.31
C TYR A 630 -4.61 2.82 -8.39
N ARG A 631 -4.46 1.69 -9.07
CA ARG A 631 -3.51 1.54 -10.18
C ARG A 631 -3.81 2.53 -11.31
N ALA A 632 -5.08 2.68 -11.68
CA ALA A 632 -5.51 3.66 -12.68
C ALA A 632 -5.21 5.11 -12.26
N LEU A 633 -5.53 5.48 -11.01
CA LEU A 633 -5.37 6.85 -10.50
C LEU A 633 -3.90 7.23 -10.29
N PHE A 634 -3.13 6.37 -9.63
CA PHE A 634 -1.84 6.74 -9.07
C PHE A 634 -0.65 6.11 -9.79
N GLN A 635 -0.83 4.97 -10.47
CA GLN A 635 0.26 4.35 -11.23
C GLN A 635 0.24 4.76 -12.70
N THR A 636 -0.94 4.75 -13.35
CA THR A 636 -1.06 5.11 -14.79
C THR A 636 -1.54 6.54 -15.02
N LEU A 637 -1.92 7.26 -13.95
CA LEU A 637 -2.41 8.65 -13.98
C LEU A 637 -3.62 8.86 -14.89
N GLN A 638 -4.43 7.82 -15.09
CA GLN A 638 -5.70 7.88 -15.79
C GLN A 638 -6.79 8.37 -14.85
N LEU A 639 -6.73 9.65 -14.48
CA LEU A 639 -7.58 10.24 -13.45
C LEU A 639 -9.08 10.07 -13.74
N GLY A 640 -9.48 10.19 -15.01
CA GLY A 640 -10.87 10.00 -15.41
C GLY A 640 -11.37 8.57 -15.21
N PHE A 641 -10.68 7.62 -15.83
CA PHE A 641 -11.01 6.19 -15.74
C PHE A 641 -10.94 5.66 -14.29
N GLY A 642 -9.88 6.02 -13.56
CA GLY A 642 -9.75 5.65 -12.16
C GLY A 642 -10.84 6.26 -11.26
N SER A 643 -11.31 7.47 -11.57
CA SER A 643 -12.48 8.06 -10.89
C SER A 643 -13.76 7.30 -11.21
N ALA A 644 -13.95 6.83 -12.45
CA ALA A 644 -15.11 6.01 -12.82
C ALA A 644 -15.17 4.68 -12.04
N LEU A 645 -14.03 3.99 -11.90
CA LEU A 645 -13.92 2.82 -11.01
C LEU A 645 -14.30 3.16 -9.56
N GLY A 646 -13.83 4.29 -9.04
CA GLY A 646 -14.18 4.77 -7.69
C GLY A 646 -15.68 5.05 -7.53
N VAL A 647 -16.34 5.63 -8.54
CA VAL A 647 -17.79 5.86 -8.54
C VAL A 647 -18.56 4.54 -8.55
N VAL A 648 -18.09 3.53 -9.29
CA VAL A 648 -18.71 2.19 -9.27
C VAL A 648 -18.65 1.57 -7.88
N VAL A 649 -17.50 1.65 -7.19
CA VAL A 649 -17.38 1.18 -5.80
C VAL A 649 -18.33 1.96 -4.88
N PHE A 650 -18.42 3.28 -5.03
CA PHE A 650 -19.35 4.11 -4.26
C PHE A 650 -20.82 3.66 -4.45
N VAL A 651 -21.25 3.48 -5.70
CA VAL A 651 -22.61 3.03 -6.01
C VAL A 651 -22.89 1.64 -5.44
N LEU A 652 -21.92 0.71 -5.55
CA LEU A 652 -22.01 -0.63 -4.97
C LEU A 652 -22.19 -0.59 -3.46
N VAL A 653 -21.36 0.18 -2.75
CA VAL A 653 -21.44 0.36 -1.30
C VAL A 653 -22.78 0.99 -0.89
N MET A 654 -23.28 1.98 -1.64
CA MET A 654 -24.59 2.59 -1.39
C MET A 654 -25.75 1.63 -1.64
N ALA A 655 -25.70 0.82 -2.69
CA ALA A 655 -26.72 -0.19 -2.97
C ALA A 655 -26.79 -1.23 -1.85
N VAL A 656 -25.64 -1.70 -1.38
CA VAL A 656 -25.55 -2.64 -0.25
C VAL A 656 -26.06 -1.98 1.03
N ALA A 657 -25.60 -0.79 1.39
CA ALA A 657 -26.07 -0.07 2.57
C ALA A 657 -27.60 0.13 2.55
N TRP A 658 -28.15 0.53 1.40
CA TRP A 658 -29.59 0.70 1.23
C TRP A 658 -30.36 -0.62 1.41
N ALA A 659 -29.86 -1.73 0.84
CA ALA A 659 -30.47 -3.05 1.00
C ALA A 659 -30.53 -3.48 2.48
N TYR A 660 -29.44 -3.33 3.23
CA TYR A 660 -29.41 -3.64 4.66
C TYR A 660 -30.32 -2.73 5.49
N LEU A 661 -30.37 -1.43 5.18
CA LEU A 661 -31.28 -0.49 5.87
C LEU A 661 -32.75 -0.86 5.64
N LYS A 662 -33.10 -1.34 4.46
CA LYS A 662 -34.45 -1.85 4.16
C LYS A 662 -34.77 -3.08 5.01
N ILE A 663 -33.85 -4.04 5.09
CA ILE A 663 -34.02 -5.25 5.91
C ILE A 663 -34.18 -4.88 7.40
N LEU A 664 -33.29 -4.03 7.93
CA LEU A 664 -33.34 -3.57 9.33
C LEU A 664 -34.66 -2.88 9.67
N ARG A 665 -35.20 -2.05 8.76
CA ARG A 665 -36.48 -1.37 8.95
C ARG A 665 -37.66 -2.34 8.99
N THR A 666 -37.68 -3.35 8.13
CA THR A 666 -38.76 -4.36 8.13
C THR A 666 -38.74 -5.19 9.41
N SER A 667 -37.57 -5.59 9.90
CA SER A 667 -37.44 -6.37 11.15
C SER A 667 -37.78 -5.59 12.42
N ALA A 668 -37.75 -4.26 12.40
CA ALA A 668 -38.17 -3.41 13.51
C ALA A 668 -39.70 -3.22 13.59
N VAL A 669 -40.44 -3.60 12.53
CA VAL A 669 -41.90 -3.52 12.48
C VAL A 669 -42.55 -4.84 12.94
N THR A 670 -41.82 -5.95 12.91
CA THR A 670 -42.32 -7.30 13.23
C THR A 670 -41.99 -7.80 14.63
N ALA A 671 -41.32 -7.02 15.48
CA ALA A 671 -40.94 -7.43 16.83
C ALA A 671 -40.81 -6.24 17.75
#